data_AF-A2EWW9-F1
#
_entry.id   AF-A2EWW9-F1
#
_cell.length_a   1.000
_cell.length_b   1.000
_cell.length_c   1.000
_cell.angle_alpha   90.00
_cell.angle_beta   90.00
_cell.angle_gamma   90.00
#
_symmetry.space_group_name_H-M   'P 1'
#
loop_
_entity.id
_entity.type
_entity.pdbx_description
1 polymer ?
#
loop_
_entity_poly.entity_id
_entity_poly.type
_entity_poly.pdbx_seq_one_letter_code
_entity_poly.pdbx_strand_id
1 'polypeptide(L)'
;MADAICDLSNLSQWKYIQSQYSWLILVLIVIYILIKQKTSQKTIPIPSSTQKQDTSTKQDPEYFFHLTDVHVNSLLPNLPEQLDSALKVISKYDPEMLIITGDLVDNWGTNTIHKYAKQYAPDHKIYKNITEPYGKKIKYFIDQPGNHDLFAAKSFDSQENNILKYSYYYSTHKDITFEEFQLSSKVIGNTTYIFVNPFNYPSPRALFDFFAHPTTELLDRLTKTIKSVQTKHKVIITHIPADLWDKSCKSSSGKSYMDIIKESDADLVISGHSHPVSAAPTHRNGVLEIFGSDLREHRGIGLVTQDNGVFVYHSMSLSNTSRMFVINPQPSDQLSQKSVFNEKFSKVRVLLFGDKSDIFVNHSKMSFIKEIKPNVYLYEKEVELQNGYNNLEISSNDEKKTVNVYVGEKTESVKEVLYNYYNKFCSFSTLFYILFPICLFILFPVPFEHYFQCTKDLMMRENIWIYSPQISFFNIIEETFLGFVSVRWRILRLPLLMRSILFFACLSPFFIPFVFIKIEDLTGIVINYGMIVRGNYLHDIWGTIFSAVYEMAVICPAIMLSSSIATSESFYFAFFIDFTFWLISFCVCLKFCNTYVTETAGTIRANTSPLFIFMPLILLGCIVFCKFYANPSKQSERLMFFQDLSNSNQIEL
;
A
#
# COMPACT_ATOMS: atom_id res chain seq x y z
N MET A 1 -18.19 -50.44 -27.46
CA MET A 1 -17.22 -49.75 -28.34
C MET A 1 -17.47 -48.25 -28.36
N ALA A 2 -18.71 -47.78 -28.59
CA ALA A 2 -19.06 -46.36 -28.48
C ALA A 2 -18.76 -45.77 -27.08
N ASP A 3 -19.09 -46.49 -26.00
CA ASP A 3 -18.83 -46.03 -24.63
C ASP A 3 -17.33 -45.91 -24.32
N ALA A 4 -16.53 -46.90 -24.73
CA ALA A 4 -15.07 -46.87 -24.56
C ALA A 4 -14.40 -45.73 -25.37
N ILE A 5 -14.93 -45.40 -26.55
CA ILE A 5 -14.47 -44.25 -27.35
C ILE A 5 -14.86 -42.94 -26.67
N CYS A 6 -16.07 -42.87 -26.11
CA CYS A 6 -16.53 -41.72 -25.32
C CYS A 6 -15.61 -41.51 -24.09
N ASP A 7 -15.28 -42.57 -23.36
CA ASP A 7 -14.42 -42.52 -22.17
C ASP A 7 -12.98 -42.07 -22.49
N LEU A 8 -12.40 -42.55 -23.60
CA LEU A 8 -11.08 -42.11 -24.06
C LEU A 8 -11.08 -40.63 -24.51
N SER A 9 -12.19 -40.18 -25.12
CA SER A 9 -12.35 -38.77 -25.51
C SER A 9 -12.48 -37.85 -24.28
N ASN A 10 -13.13 -38.32 -23.22
CA ASN A 10 -13.28 -37.57 -21.98
C ASN A 10 -11.95 -37.52 -21.20
N LEU A 11 -11.21 -38.63 -21.16
CA LEU A 11 -9.93 -38.70 -20.47
C LEU A 11 -8.86 -37.78 -21.11
N SER A 12 -8.77 -37.78 -22.44
CA SER A 12 -7.84 -36.90 -23.16
C SER A 12 -8.18 -35.41 -22.97
N GLN A 13 -9.47 -35.06 -22.89
CA GLN A 13 -9.89 -33.70 -22.56
C GLN A 13 -9.49 -33.28 -21.14
N TRP A 14 -9.64 -34.16 -20.16
CA TRP A 14 -9.21 -33.86 -18.79
C TRP A 14 -7.69 -33.63 -18.71
N LYS A 15 -6.90 -34.48 -19.36
CA LYS A 15 -5.44 -34.33 -19.44
C LYS A 15 -5.04 -33.01 -20.12
N TYR A 16 -5.73 -32.65 -21.21
CA TYR A 16 -5.56 -31.34 -21.84
C TYR A 16 -5.80 -30.21 -20.83
N ILE A 17 -6.95 -30.19 -20.15
CA ILE A 17 -7.31 -29.15 -19.17
C ILE A 17 -6.26 -29.07 -18.05
N GLN A 18 -5.79 -30.22 -17.56
CA GLN A 18 -4.75 -30.25 -16.54
C GLN A 18 -3.45 -29.60 -17.03
N SER A 19 -2.90 -30.03 -18.17
CA SER A 19 -1.67 -29.45 -18.74
C SER A 19 -1.81 -27.95 -19.02
N GLN A 20 -3.04 -27.52 -19.33
CA GLN A 20 -3.36 -26.15 -19.69
C GLN A 20 -3.41 -25.22 -18.47
N TYR A 21 -4.04 -25.63 -17.36
CA TYR A 21 -4.41 -24.72 -16.27
C TYR A 21 -3.68 -24.95 -14.94
N SER A 22 -3.17 -26.16 -14.65
CA SER A 22 -2.66 -26.49 -13.32
C SER A 22 -1.48 -25.64 -12.88
N TRP A 23 -0.54 -25.35 -13.79
CA TRP A 23 0.62 -24.50 -13.50
C TRP A 23 0.20 -23.05 -13.18
N LEU A 24 -0.80 -22.53 -13.88
CA LEU A 24 -1.32 -21.18 -13.65
C LEU A 24 -2.03 -21.10 -12.30
N ILE A 25 -2.84 -22.11 -11.97
CA ILE A 25 -3.50 -22.22 -10.66
C ILE A 25 -2.47 -22.27 -9.53
N LEU A 26 -1.38 -23.04 -9.69
CA LEU A 26 -0.30 -23.10 -8.72
C LEU A 26 0.34 -21.73 -8.49
N VAL A 27 0.65 -20.98 -9.55
CA VAL A 27 1.16 -19.61 -9.45
C VAL A 27 0.18 -18.72 -8.67
N LEU A 28 -1.12 -18.78 -9.01
CA LEU A 28 -2.15 -17.99 -8.32
C LEU A 28 -2.28 -18.36 -6.83
N ILE A 29 -2.15 -19.64 -6.46
CA ILE A 29 -2.14 -20.08 -5.07
C ILE A 29 -0.95 -19.50 -4.31
N VAL A 30 0.26 -19.53 -4.90
CA VAL A 30 1.46 -18.95 -4.28
C VAL A 30 1.27 -17.46 -4.06
N ILE A 31 0.79 -16.72 -5.06
CA ILE A 31 0.52 -15.29 -4.93
C ILE A 31 -0.57 -14.99 -3.89
N TYR A 32 -1.63 -15.80 -3.84
CA TYR A 32 -2.66 -15.67 -2.81
C TYR A 32 -2.09 -15.85 -1.39
N ILE A 33 -1.21 -16.84 -1.19
CA ILE A 33 -0.53 -17.07 0.09
C ILE A 33 0.32 -15.84 0.45
N LEU A 34 1.11 -15.30 -0.49
CA LEU A 34 1.95 -14.13 -0.26
C LEU A 34 1.13 -12.88 0.09
N ILE A 35 0.00 -12.65 -0.58
CA ILE A 35 -0.93 -11.53 -0.28
C ILE A 35 -1.52 -11.64 1.14
N LYS A 36 -1.77 -12.87 1.62
CA LYS A 36 -2.33 -13.11 2.96
C LYS A 36 -1.28 -13.00 4.08
N GLN A 37 0.01 -13.01 3.76
CA GLN A 37 1.06 -12.82 4.76
C GLN A 37 1.13 -11.37 5.23
N LYS A 38 0.80 -11.15 6.51
CA LYS A 38 1.02 -9.86 7.16
C LYS A 38 2.52 -9.59 7.28
N THR A 39 2.94 -8.41 6.86
CA THR A 39 4.28 -7.91 7.15
C THR A 39 4.45 -7.79 8.66
N SER A 40 5.59 -8.24 9.16
CA SER A 40 5.96 -8.03 10.55
C SER A 40 7.46 -7.80 10.66
N GLN A 41 7.84 -7.03 11.67
CA GLN A 41 9.22 -6.83 12.03
C GLN A 41 9.45 -7.28 13.47
N LYS A 42 10.69 -7.60 13.81
CA LYS A 42 11.11 -7.74 15.21
C LYS A 42 11.77 -6.44 15.63
N THR A 43 11.32 -5.88 16.74
CA THR A 43 12.01 -4.74 17.34
C THR A 43 13.38 -5.16 17.86
N ILE A 44 14.33 -4.23 17.87
CA ILE A 44 15.54 -4.43 18.67
C ILE A 44 15.19 -4.21 20.15
N PRO A 45 15.87 -4.89 21.09
CA PRO A 45 15.82 -4.51 22.49
C PRO A 45 16.13 -3.03 22.65
N ILE A 46 15.21 -2.29 23.26
CA ILE A 46 15.34 -0.84 23.45
C ILE A 46 15.94 -0.63 24.84
N PRO A 47 17.11 0.02 24.98
CA PRO A 47 17.66 0.33 26.29
C PRO A 47 16.88 1.48 26.94
N SER A 48 16.77 1.45 28.27
CA SER A 48 16.30 2.61 29.03
C SER A 48 17.31 3.75 28.86
N SER A 49 16.79 4.97 28.69
CA SER A 49 17.61 6.17 28.65
C SER A 49 18.42 6.32 29.94
N THR A 50 19.67 6.74 29.81
CA THR A 50 20.56 7.03 30.95
C THR A 50 20.31 8.40 31.56
N GLN A 51 19.46 9.21 30.92
CA GLN A 51 19.03 10.48 31.49
C GLN A 51 18.14 10.20 32.70
N LYS A 52 18.36 10.91 33.81
CA LYS A 52 17.43 10.84 34.94
C LYS A 52 16.10 11.44 34.51
N GLN A 53 15.00 10.75 34.82
CA GLN A 53 13.69 11.30 34.57
C GLN A 53 13.50 12.54 35.44
N ASP A 54 13.15 13.67 34.82
CA ASP A 54 12.76 14.85 35.59
C ASP A 54 11.39 14.58 36.20
N THR A 55 11.37 14.41 37.51
CA THR A 55 10.18 14.14 38.32
C THR A 55 9.63 15.41 38.98
N SER A 56 10.12 16.58 38.58
CA SER A 56 9.70 17.85 39.13
C SER A 56 8.32 18.25 38.62
N THR A 57 7.53 18.86 39.50
CA THR A 57 6.21 19.44 39.18
C THR A 57 6.32 20.89 38.69
N LYS A 58 7.55 21.34 38.39
CA LYS A 58 7.84 22.73 38.01
C LYS A 58 7.28 23.10 36.63
N GLN A 59 7.31 22.15 35.69
CA GLN A 59 6.73 22.33 34.36
C GLN A 59 5.33 21.71 34.32
N ASP A 60 4.40 22.41 33.67
CA ASP A 60 3.08 21.87 33.38
C ASP A 60 3.18 20.89 32.21
N PRO A 61 2.48 19.74 32.25
CA PRO A 61 2.37 18.88 31.08
C PRO A 61 1.75 19.61 29.90
N GLU A 62 2.31 19.42 28.72
CA GLU A 62 1.79 19.92 27.46
C GLU A 62 0.97 18.83 26.77
N TYR A 63 -0.01 19.24 25.95
CA TYR A 63 -0.75 18.29 25.12
C TYR A 63 -1.26 18.93 23.84
N PHE A 64 -1.43 18.09 22.82
CA PHE A 64 -2.00 18.48 21.54
C PHE A 64 -2.81 17.35 20.93
N PHE A 65 -3.74 17.70 20.05
CA PHE A 65 -4.55 16.73 19.34
C PHE A 65 -4.00 16.42 17.96
N HIS A 66 -4.25 15.19 17.53
CA HIS A 66 -3.86 14.68 16.23
C HIS A 66 -5.06 14.05 15.53
N LEU A 67 -5.30 14.46 14.29
CA LEU A 67 -6.23 13.83 13.34
C LEU A 67 -5.46 13.44 12.07
N THR A 68 -5.96 12.46 11.34
CA THR A 68 -5.43 12.05 10.05
C THR A 68 -6.55 11.48 9.19
N ASP A 69 -6.35 11.47 7.87
CA ASP A 69 -7.21 10.75 6.92
C ASP A 69 -8.69 11.11 7.12
N VAL A 70 -8.94 12.41 7.02
CA VAL A 70 -10.25 13.02 7.27
C VAL A 70 -11.22 12.74 6.11
N HIS A 71 -10.71 12.84 4.88
CA HIS A 71 -11.44 12.57 3.63
C HIS A 71 -12.79 13.30 3.55
N VAL A 72 -12.81 14.62 3.78
CA VAL A 72 -14.02 15.40 3.51
C VAL A 72 -14.46 15.18 2.06
N ASN A 73 -15.74 14.89 1.89
CA ASN A 73 -16.35 14.60 0.60
C ASN A 73 -17.73 15.27 0.53
N SER A 74 -17.90 16.16 -0.44
CA SER A 74 -19.15 16.92 -0.65
C SER A 74 -20.35 16.06 -1.08
N LEU A 75 -20.12 14.83 -1.53
CA LEU A 75 -21.16 13.89 -1.93
C LEU A 75 -21.53 12.89 -0.82
N LEU A 76 -20.78 12.87 0.29
CA LEU A 76 -20.99 11.99 1.43
C LEU A 76 -21.11 12.83 2.71
N PRO A 77 -22.31 13.33 3.06
CA PRO A 77 -22.51 14.33 4.12
C PRO A 77 -22.04 13.86 5.51
N ASN A 78 -21.99 12.55 5.74
CA ASN A 78 -21.50 11.97 6.98
C ASN A 78 -20.01 12.27 7.23
N LEU A 79 -19.17 12.43 6.20
CA LEU A 79 -17.72 12.69 6.37
C LEU A 79 -17.45 14.13 6.86
N PRO A 80 -18.03 15.19 6.25
CA PRO A 80 -18.02 16.53 6.84
C PRO A 80 -18.56 16.58 8.28
N GLU A 81 -19.67 15.89 8.57
CA GLU A 81 -20.26 15.84 9.91
C GLU A 81 -19.34 15.16 10.94
N GLN A 82 -18.58 14.14 10.53
CA GLN A 82 -17.57 13.50 11.38
C GLN A 82 -16.44 14.47 11.72
N LEU A 83 -15.93 15.24 10.75
CA LEU A 83 -14.90 16.27 11.01
C LEU A 83 -15.40 17.31 12.00
N ASP A 84 -16.58 17.89 11.76
CA ASP A 84 -17.13 18.89 12.68
C ASP A 84 -17.38 18.30 14.08
N SER A 85 -17.85 17.06 14.17
CA SER A 85 -18.01 16.35 15.44
C SER A 85 -16.68 16.16 16.17
N ALA A 86 -15.61 15.81 15.46
CA ALA A 86 -14.28 15.65 16.03
C ALA A 86 -13.75 16.99 16.56
N LEU A 87 -13.86 18.06 15.78
CA LEU A 87 -13.44 19.39 16.21
C LEU A 87 -14.25 19.89 17.43
N LYS A 88 -15.56 19.59 17.50
CA LYS A 88 -16.39 19.86 18.69
C LYS A 88 -15.90 19.10 19.90
N VAL A 89 -15.62 17.81 19.76
CA VAL A 89 -15.06 16.99 20.86
C VAL A 89 -13.73 17.57 21.33
N ILE A 90 -12.80 17.81 20.40
CA ILE A 90 -11.47 18.35 20.66
C ILE A 90 -11.56 19.72 21.37
N SER A 91 -12.49 20.58 20.97
CA SER A 91 -12.66 21.90 21.58
C SER A 91 -13.02 21.86 23.07
N LYS A 92 -13.60 20.75 23.57
CA LYS A 92 -13.89 20.58 25.01
C LYS A 92 -12.64 20.40 25.87
N TYR A 93 -11.51 20.06 25.25
CA TYR A 93 -10.24 19.87 25.93
C TYR A 93 -9.35 21.13 25.89
N ASP A 94 -9.83 22.22 25.29
CA ASP A 94 -9.10 23.50 25.16
C ASP A 94 -7.61 23.36 24.74
N PRO A 95 -7.33 22.64 23.63
CA PRO A 95 -5.95 22.39 23.24
C PRO A 95 -5.27 23.64 22.71
N GLU A 96 -3.99 23.79 23.01
CA GLU A 96 -3.18 24.86 22.42
C GLU A 96 -2.84 24.55 20.95
N MET A 97 -2.76 23.26 20.61
CA MET A 97 -2.39 22.80 19.28
C MET A 97 -3.27 21.63 18.80
N LEU A 98 -3.61 21.68 17.51
CA LEU A 98 -4.23 20.61 16.75
C LEU A 98 -3.44 20.42 15.46
N ILE A 99 -3.04 19.18 15.19
CA ILE A 99 -2.35 18.79 13.97
C ILE A 99 -3.24 17.82 13.18
N ILE A 100 -3.40 18.07 11.88
CA ILE A 100 -4.08 17.17 10.94
C ILE A 100 -3.07 16.70 9.89
N THR A 101 -2.73 15.42 9.86
CA THR A 101 -1.64 14.87 9.04
C THR A 101 -2.10 14.31 7.70
N GLY A 102 -2.79 15.12 6.89
CA GLY A 102 -3.08 14.78 5.51
C GLY A 102 -4.39 14.06 5.26
N ASP A 103 -4.63 13.85 3.97
CA ASP A 103 -5.87 13.37 3.36
C ASP A 103 -7.07 14.14 3.91
N LEU A 104 -7.00 15.47 3.77
CA LEU A 104 -8.00 16.41 4.26
C LEU A 104 -9.32 16.23 3.50
N VAL A 105 -9.24 15.94 2.20
CA VAL A 105 -10.37 15.68 1.32
C VAL A 105 -10.20 14.41 0.50
N ASP A 106 -11.30 13.93 -0.07
CA ASP A 106 -11.32 12.74 -0.93
C ASP A 106 -10.88 13.02 -2.37
N ASN A 107 -11.25 14.19 -2.92
CA ASN A 107 -10.89 14.66 -4.26
C ASN A 107 -11.33 13.71 -5.41
N TRP A 108 -12.44 12.99 -5.23
CA TRP A 108 -13.03 12.13 -6.27
C TRP A 108 -14.03 12.85 -7.17
N GLY A 109 -14.82 13.78 -6.62
CA GLY A 109 -15.90 14.47 -7.33
C GLY A 109 -17.00 13.56 -7.88
N THR A 110 -17.08 12.31 -7.39
CA THR A 110 -18.12 11.33 -7.73
C THR A 110 -18.22 10.27 -6.62
N ASN A 111 -19.40 9.68 -6.44
CA ASN A 111 -19.65 8.53 -5.57
C ASN A 111 -19.83 7.21 -6.36
N THR A 112 -19.62 7.25 -7.69
CA THR A 112 -19.70 6.06 -8.54
C THR A 112 -18.42 5.23 -8.46
N ILE A 113 -18.46 4.02 -9.04
CA ILE A 113 -17.27 3.17 -9.18
C ILE A 113 -16.22 3.75 -10.15
N HIS A 114 -16.61 4.72 -11.00
CA HIS A 114 -15.75 5.34 -12.00
C HIS A 114 -15.12 6.60 -11.43
N LYS A 115 -14.21 6.41 -10.49
CA LYS A 115 -13.50 7.50 -9.83
C LYS A 115 -12.37 8.01 -10.72
N TYR A 116 -12.17 9.33 -10.75
CA TYR A 116 -11.03 9.96 -11.43
C TYR A 116 -10.37 10.93 -10.46
N ALA A 117 -9.16 10.60 -10.02
CA ALA A 117 -8.44 11.33 -8.99
C ALA A 117 -8.02 12.72 -9.49
N LYS A 118 -8.60 13.80 -8.99
CA LYS A 118 -8.33 15.17 -9.45
C LYS A 118 -8.55 16.18 -8.33
N GLN A 119 -8.00 17.37 -8.48
CA GLN A 119 -8.40 18.52 -7.68
C GLN A 119 -9.91 18.77 -7.78
N TYR A 120 -10.61 18.76 -6.64
CA TYR A 120 -12.05 18.96 -6.57
C TYR A 120 -12.42 19.99 -5.51
N ALA A 121 -12.47 21.26 -5.93
CA ALA A 121 -12.67 22.41 -5.05
C ALA A 121 -13.89 22.36 -4.11
N PRO A 122 -15.04 21.74 -4.43
CA PRO A 122 -16.16 21.63 -3.49
C PRO A 122 -15.80 20.95 -2.17
N ASP A 123 -15.00 19.87 -2.20
CA ASP A 123 -14.59 19.16 -0.98
C ASP A 123 -13.70 20.06 -0.11
N HIS A 124 -12.74 20.73 -0.74
CA HIS A 124 -11.83 21.69 -0.09
C HIS A 124 -12.55 22.88 0.53
N LYS A 125 -13.59 23.41 -0.14
CA LYS A 125 -14.42 24.50 0.40
C LYS A 125 -15.18 24.06 1.66
N ILE A 126 -15.75 22.86 1.65
CA ILE A 126 -16.44 22.31 2.82
C ILE A 126 -15.45 22.13 3.97
N TYR A 127 -14.28 21.55 3.69
CA TYR A 127 -13.21 21.40 4.69
C TYR A 127 -12.88 22.76 5.34
N LYS A 128 -12.55 23.78 4.53
CA LYS A 128 -12.24 25.13 5.02
C LYS A 128 -13.35 25.72 5.88
N ASN A 129 -14.60 25.61 5.43
CA ASN A 129 -15.74 26.16 6.15
C ASN A 129 -15.91 25.52 7.54
N ILE A 130 -15.62 24.23 7.65
CA ILE A 130 -15.68 23.51 8.92
C ILE A 130 -14.50 23.88 9.81
N THR A 131 -13.28 23.95 9.27
CA THR A 131 -12.07 24.16 10.08
C THR A 131 -11.86 25.61 10.50
N GLU A 132 -12.27 26.60 9.69
CA GLU A 132 -12.00 28.02 9.93
C GLU A 132 -12.48 28.54 11.30
N PRO A 133 -13.70 28.24 11.79
CA PRO A 133 -14.15 28.67 13.12
C PRO A 133 -13.31 28.10 14.27
N TYR A 134 -12.76 26.90 14.12
CA TYR A 134 -11.92 26.26 15.14
C TYR A 134 -10.47 26.73 15.04
N GLY A 135 -9.94 26.91 13.83
CA GLY A 135 -8.60 27.43 13.62
C GLY A 135 -8.41 28.84 14.18
N LYS A 136 -9.47 29.67 14.21
CA LYS A 136 -9.46 30.99 14.86
C LYS A 136 -9.38 30.92 16.39
N LYS A 137 -9.74 29.78 16.99
CA LYS A 137 -9.76 29.58 18.45
C LYS A 137 -8.53 28.82 18.95
N ILE A 138 -8.09 27.81 18.20
CA ILE A 138 -6.93 26.99 18.54
C ILE A 138 -5.67 27.74 18.09
N LYS A 139 -4.80 28.08 19.05
CA LYS A 139 -3.60 28.91 18.82
C LYS A 139 -2.70 28.35 17.71
N TYR A 140 -2.52 27.04 17.68
CA TYR A 140 -1.74 26.35 16.65
C TYR A 140 -2.61 25.29 15.95
N PHE A 141 -3.38 25.71 14.95
CA PHE A 141 -4.07 24.82 14.04
C PHE A 141 -3.19 24.58 12.81
N ILE A 142 -2.69 23.35 12.64
CA ILE A 142 -1.78 22.98 11.56
C ILE A 142 -2.36 21.78 10.80
N ASP A 143 -2.66 21.97 9.51
CA ASP A 143 -3.06 20.90 8.62
C ASP A 143 -2.02 20.73 7.49
N GLN A 144 -1.60 19.48 7.27
CA GLN A 144 -0.71 19.10 6.17
C GLN A 144 -1.53 18.41 5.07
N PRO A 145 -1.06 18.43 3.81
CA PRO A 145 -1.65 17.62 2.76
C PRO A 145 -1.25 16.16 2.90
N GLY A 146 -2.16 15.28 2.49
CA GLY A 146 -1.87 13.91 2.13
C GLY A 146 -1.81 13.71 0.62
N ASN A 147 -1.79 12.47 0.18
CA ASN A 147 -1.67 12.15 -1.23
C ASN A 147 -2.95 12.51 -2.01
N HIS A 148 -4.14 12.32 -1.40
CA HIS A 148 -5.42 12.69 -2.00
C HIS A 148 -5.53 14.20 -2.26
N ASP A 149 -4.95 15.02 -1.39
CA ASP A 149 -5.06 16.46 -1.44
C ASP A 149 -4.34 17.08 -2.65
N LEU A 150 -3.36 16.37 -3.21
CA LEU A 150 -2.46 16.87 -4.24
C LEU A 150 -2.62 16.17 -5.59
N PHE A 151 -3.68 15.37 -5.78
CA PHE A 151 -3.93 14.68 -7.06
C PHE A 151 -3.80 15.62 -8.25
N ALA A 152 -2.94 15.25 -9.21
CA ALA A 152 -2.83 15.90 -10.51
C ALA A 152 -2.56 17.42 -10.49
N ALA A 153 -1.89 17.94 -9.48
CA ALA A 153 -1.39 19.31 -9.48
C ALA A 153 -0.11 19.40 -10.35
N LYS A 154 -0.05 20.34 -11.28
CA LYS A 154 1.08 20.52 -12.20
C LYS A 154 2.33 21.08 -11.53
N SER A 155 2.14 22.04 -10.65
CA SER A 155 3.16 22.76 -9.91
C SER A 155 2.62 23.17 -8.56
N PHE A 156 3.52 23.51 -7.65
CA PHE A 156 3.19 24.00 -6.32
C PHE A 156 2.23 25.20 -6.35
N ASP A 157 2.52 26.16 -7.22
CA ASP A 157 1.80 27.42 -7.42
C ASP A 157 0.68 27.34 -8.46
N SER A 158 0.33 26.13 -8.93
CA SER A 158 -0.74 25.96 -9.91
C SER A 158 -2.06 26.50 -9.37
N GLN A 159 -2.85 27.13 -10.25
CA GLN A 159 -4.19 27.58 -9.91
C GLN A 159 -5.12 26.42 -9.52
N GLU A 160 -4.86 25.21 -10.00
CA GLU A 160 -5.66 24.04 -9.64
C GLU A 160 -5.26 23.45 -8.28
N ASN A 161 -4.08 23.79 -7.75
CA ASN A 161 -3.65 23.33 -6.43
C ASN A 161 -4.49 23.98 -5.32
N ASN A 162 -5.44 23.22 -4.78
CA ASN A 162 -6.42 23.74 -3.82
C ASN A 162 -5.87 23.86 -2.40
N ILE A 163 -4.78 23.17 -2.05
CA ILE A 163 -4.24 23.18 -0.69
C ILE A 163 -3.84 24.57 -0.23
N LEU A 164 -3.17 25.34 -1.08
CA LEU A 164 -2.77 26.72 -0.76
C LEU A 164 -3.97 27.66 -0.53
N LYS A 165 -5.15 27.31 -1.05
CA LYS A 165 -6.37 28.12 -0.96
C LYS A 165 -7.25 27.73 0.22
N TYR A 166 -7.29 26.44 0.56
CA TYR A 166 -8.34 25.89 1.41
C TYR A 166 -7.85 25.16 2.66
N SER A 167 -6.60 24.70 2.74
CA SER A 167 -6.05 24.30 4.05
C SER A 167 -6.01 25.53 4.97
N TYR A 168 -6.31 25.34 6.25
CA TYR A 168 -6.28 26.42 7.22
C TYR A 168 -4.86 26.98 7.39
N TYR A 169 -3.87 26.10 7.56
CA TYR A 169 -2.49 26.49 7.78
C TYR A 169 -1.90 27.22 6.57
N TYR A 170 -1.99 26.63 5.37
CA TYR A 170 -1.37 27.21 4.17
C TYR A 170 -2.11 28.44 3.67
N SER A 171 -3.44 28.52 3.79
CA SER A 171 -4.18 29.71 3.35
C SER A 171 -4.02 30.94 4.26
N THR A 172 -3.51 30.75 5.49
CA THR A 172 -3.22 31.84 6.43
C THR A 172 -1.76 32.31 6.39
N HIS A 173 -0.84 31.47 5.90
CA HIS A 173 0.57 31.82 5.72
C HIS A 173 0.82 32.24 4.28
N LYS A 174 0.65 33.54 4.00
CA LYS A 174 0.95 34.13 2.70
C LYS A 174 2.44 33.96 2.37
N ASP A 175 2.74 33.71 1.10
CA ASP A 175 4.09 33.65 0.54
C ASP A 175 4.95 32.44 0.96
N ILE A 176 4.33 31.33 1.38
CA ILE A 176 5.06 30.08 1.63
C ILE A 176 5.72 29.56 0.34
N THR A 177 7.02 29.32 0.42
CA THR A 177 7.81 28.73 -0.67
C THR A 177 7.53 27.24 -0.82
N PHE A 178 7.86 26.65 -1.98
CA PHE A 178 7.76 25.19 -2.14
C PHE A 178 8.67 24.46 -1.16
N GLU A 179 9.84 25.03 -0.85
CA GLU A 179 10.80 24.48 0.08
C GLU A 179 10.25 24.43 1.51
N GLU A 180 9.61 25.50 1.97
CA GLU A 180 8.94 25.58 3.28
C GLU A 180 7.69 24.68 3.32
N PHE A 181 6.98 24.56 2.20
CA PHE A 181 5.89 23.60 2.08
C PHE A 181 6.38 22.16 2.24
N GLN A 182 7.48 21.78 1.59
CA GLN A 182 8.04 20.43 1.70
C GLN A 182 8.62 20.15 3.09
N LEU A 183 9.24 21.16 3.71
CA LEU A 183 9.86 21.02 5.02
C LEU A 183 9.80 22.35 5.78
N SER A 184 9.06 22.35 6.89
CA SER A 184 9.04 23.46 7.84
C SER A 184 9.23 22.96 9.26
N SER A 185 9.54 23.89 10.18
CA SER A 185 9.60 23.58 11.60
C SER A 185 9.03 24.71 12.45
N LYS A 186 8.52 24.35 13.63
CA LYS A 186 7.96 25.30 14.58
C LYS A 186 8.38 24.93 16.00
N VAL A 187 8.88 25.91 16.73
CA VAL A 187 9.22 25.74 18.15
C VAL A 187 8.01 26.15 18.99
N ILE A 188 7.54 25.25 19.84
CA ILE A 188 6.49 25.51 20.83
C ILE A 188 7.01 24.97 22.16
N GLY A 189 7.12 25.84 23.16
CA GLY A 189 7.77 25.50 24.43
C GLY A 189 9.21 25.03 24.20
N ASN A 190 9.54 23.85 24.73
CA ASN A 190 10.85 23.20 24.57
C ASN A 190 10.87 22.11 23.48
N THR A 191 9.89 22.13 22.58
CA THR A 191 9.72 21.12 21.54
C THR A 191 9.78 21.76 20.15
N THR A 192 10.58 21.18 19.26
CA THR A 192 10.54 21.51 17.82
C THR A 192 9.69 20.49 17.09
N TYR A 193 8.66 20.96 16.41
CA TYR A 193 7.83 20.19 15.51
C TYR A 193 8.36 20.36 14.09
N ILE A 194 8.67 19.27 13.40
CA ILE A 194 9.23 19.24 12.05
C ILE A 194 8.18 18.62 11.12
N PHE A 195 7.65 19.41 10.20
CA PHE A 195 6.61 19.02 9.26
C PHE A 195 7.23 18.66 7.92
N VAL A 196 6.97 17.46 7.42
CA VAL A 196 7.55 16.92 6.18
C VAL A 196 6.44 16.55 5.20
N ASN A 197 6.49 17.13 4.01
CA ASN A 197 5.57 16.87 2.91
C ASN A 197 6.38 16.37 1.69
N PRO A 198 6.43 15.05 1.43
CA PRO A 198 7.30 14.45 0.42
C PRO A 198 6.77 14.55 -1.01
N PHE A 199 6.08 15.63 -1.33
CA PHE A 199 5.41 15.78 -2.62
C PHE A 199 6.29 16.52 -3.62
N ASN A 200 6.28 16.01 -4.85
CA ASN A 200 6.94 16.61 -6.00
C ASN A 200 5.90 16.94 -7.08
N TYR A 201 6.28 17.83 -8.00
CA TYR A 201 5.41 18.26 -9.07
C TYR A 201 6.02 17.92 -10.44
N PRO A 202 5.21 17.53 -11.46
CA PRO A 202 3.77 17.32 -11.38
C PRO A 202 3.39 16.17 -10.45
N SER A 203 2.43 16.41 -9.57
CA SER A 203 1.95 15.44 -8.61
C SER A 203 1.16 14.35 -9.32
N PRO A 204 1.41 13.06 -9.02
CA PRO A 204 0.69 11.96 -9.65
C PRO A 204 -0.81 11.99 -9.35
N ARG A 205 -1.53 11.11 -10.04
CA ARG A 205 -2.92 10.77 -9.71
C ARG A 205 -2.93 9.55 -8.81
N ALA A 206 -4.11 9.22 -8.27
CA ALA A 206 -4.32 8.01 -7.49
C ALA A 206 -3.61 6.80 -8.09
N LEU A 207 -3.20 5.92 -7.19
CA LEU A 207 -2.31 4.77 -7.39
C LEU A 207 -0.84 5.17 -7.33
N PHE A 208 -0.41 6.10 -8.18
CA PHE A 208 1.01 6.50 -8.32
C PHE A 208 1.49 7.50 -7.25
N ASP A 209 0.66 7.79 -6.26
CA ASP A 209 0.90 8.72 -5.15
C ASP A 209 0.86 8.01 -3.79
N PHE A 210 0.71 6.69 -3.78
CA PHE A 210 0.67 5.87 -2.57
C PHE A 210 2.04 5.81 -1.86
N PHE A 211 3.12 5.91 -2.64
CA PHE A 211 4.49 5.91 -2.12
C PHE A 211 5.10 7.31 -2.20
N ALA A 212 5.88 7.66 -1.19
CA ALA A 212 6.67 8.89 -1.20
C ALA A 212 7.96 8.68 -2.01
N HIS A 213 8.18 9.54 -3.01
CA HIS A 213 9.40 9.54 -3.83
C HIS A 213 10.20 10.84 -3.57
N PRO A 214 10.86 10.98 -2.41
CA PRO A 214 11.52 12.22 -2.05
C PRO A 214 12.71 12.53 -2.96
N THR A 215 12.93 13.82 -3.23
CA THR A 215 14.18 14.28 -3.86
C THR A 215 15.36 14.17 -2.91
N THR A 216 16.57 14.03 -3.45
CA THR A 216 17.83 14.09 -2.70
C THR A 216 17.91 15.38 -1.86
N GLU A 217 17.49 16.52 -2.42
CA GLU A 217 17.50 17.84 -1.79
C GLU A 217 16.56 17.92 -0.58
N LEU A 218 15.39 17.27 -0.63
CA LEU A 218 14.49 17.17 0.51
C LEU A 218 15.12 16.36 1.65
N LEU A 219 15.73 15.21 1.33
CA LEU A 219 16.36 14.35 2.34
C LEU A 219 17.58 15.02 2.99
N ASP A 220 18.37 15.76 2.20
CA ASP A 220 19.50 16.56 2.71
C ASP A 220 19.02 17.67 3.65
N ARG A 221 17.97 18.40 3.26
CA ARG A 221 17.35 19.44 4.10
C ARG A 221 16.78 18.85 5.39
N LEU A 222 16.05 17.74 5.32
CA LEU A 222 15.52 17.06 6.50
C LEU A 222 16.64 16.68 7.48
N THR A 223 17.70 16.06 6.96
CA THR A 223 18.88 15.69 7.76
C THR A 223 19.51 16.91 8.44
N LYS A 224 19.67 18.02 7.69
CA LYS A 224 20.21 19.27 8.22
C LYS A 224 19.29 19.85 9.29
N THR A 225 17.97 19.89 9.04
CA THR A 225 16.98 20.42 9.98
C THR A 225 17.02 19.66 11.30
N ILE A 226 16.92 18.32 11.28
CA ILE A 226 16.96 17.48 12.49
C ILE A 226 18.23 17.74 13.32
N LYS A 227 19.39 17.84 12.66
CA LYS A 227 20.68 18.12 13.33
C LYS A 227 20.79 19.54 13.87
N SER A 228 20.14 20.51 13.24
CA SER A 228 20.21 21.92 13.64
C SER A 228 19.35 22.24 14.86
N VAL A 229 18.34 21.43 15.16
CA VAL A 229 17.43 21.66 16.29
C VAL A 229 18.20 21.63 17.62
N GLN A 230 18.08 22.73 18.36
CA GLN A 230 18.69 22.91 19.69
C GLN A 230 17.70 22.71 20.85
N THR A 231 16.41 22.53 20.56
CA THR A 231 15.39 22.29 21.61
C THR A 231 15.59 20.93 22.26
N LYS A 232 15.07 20.78 23.49
CA LYS A 232 15.16 19.54 24.25
C LYS A 232 14.45 18.38 23.55
N HIS A 233 13.30 18.67 22.94
CA HIS A 233 12.47 17.67 22.28
C HIS A 233 12.26 17.95 20.79
N LYS A 234 12.03 16.89 20.02
CA LYS A 234 11.81 16.89 18.57
C LYS A 234 10.69 15.92 18.20
N VAL A 235 9.69 16.43 17.50
CA VAL A 235 8.60 15.63 16.94
C VAL A 235 8.59 15.79 15.43
N ILE A 236 8.64 14.67 14.70
CA ILE A 236 8.57 14.67 13.24
C ILE A 236 7.16 14.28 12.82
N ILE A 237 6.60 15.02 11.86
CA ILE A 237 5.22 14.87 11.43
C ILE A 237 5.19 14.78 9.90
N THR A 238 4.59 13.72 9.38
CA THR A 238 4.45 13.44 7.95
C THR A 238 3.13 12.73 7.70
N HIS A 239 2.49 12.89 6.55
CA HIS A 239 1.33 12.06 6.22
C HIS A 239 1.74 10.60 5.95
N ILE A 240 2.76 10.39 5.10
CA ILE A 240 3.18 9.06 4.63
C ILE A 240 4.13 8.40 5.65
N PRO A 241 3.80 7.21 6.22
CA PRO A 241 4.66 6.47 7.14
C PRO A 241 5.99 6.06 6.54
N ALA A 242 7.04 5.93 7.36
CA ALA A 242 8.40 5.69 6.89
C ALA A 242 8.60 4.47 5.99
N ASP A 243 7.79 3.41 6.16
CA ASP A 243 7.86 2.19 5.33
C ASP A 243 7.36 2.38 3.89
N LEU A 244 6.60 3.45 3.63
CA LEU A 244 6.02 3.76 2.33
C LEU A 244 6.83 4.83 1.58
N TRP A 245 8.03 5.14 2.06
CA TRP A 245 9.00 5.96 1.34
C TRP A 245 9.88 5.06 0.48
N ASP A 246 10.07 5.46 -0.77
CA ASP A 246 10.93 4.75 -1.72
C ASP A 246 12.37 4.69 -1.20
N LYS A 247 12.82 3.47 -0.89
CA LYS A 247 14.16 3.21 -0.32
C LYS A 247 15.28 3.43 -1.32
N SER A 248 14.97 3.49 -2.62
CA SER A 248 15.93 3.82 -3.69
C SER A 248 16.27 5.30 -3.73
N CYS A 249 15.38 6.17 -3.21
CA CYS A 249 15.63 7.60 -3.09
C CYS A 249 16.59 7.87 -1.92
N LYS A 250 17.74 8.49 -2.22
CA LYS A 250 18.82 8.74 -1.25
C LYS A 250 19.18 10.22 -1.17
N SER A 251 19.54 10.66 0.03
CA SER A 251 20.27 11.91 0.31
C SER A 251 21.67 11.87 -0.34
N SER A 252 22.35 13.01 -0.39
CA SER A 252 23.73 13.10 -0.88
C SER A 252 24.70 12.24 -0.04
N SER A 253 24.31 11.89 1.18
CA SER A 253 25.06 10.97 2.06
C SER A 253 24.73 9.49 1.86
N GLY A 254 23.90 9.13 0.88
CA GLY A 254 23.49 7.75 0.60
C GLY A 254 22.38 7.21 1.52
N LYS A 255 21.78 8.05 2.37
CA LYS A 255 20.74 7.67 3.34
C LYS A 255 19.35 7.88 2.78
N SER A 256 18.47 6.88 2.91
CA SER A 256 17.03 7.02 2.65
C SER A 256 16.32 7.72 3.81
N TYR A 257 15.04 8.06 3.64
CA TYR A 257 14.22 8.58 4.73
C TYR A 257 14.19 7.65 5.95
N MET A 258 13.99 6.34 5.72
CA MET A 258 14.00 5.35 6.80
C MET A 258 15.33 5.33 7.56
N ASP A 259 16.46 5.50 6.87
CA ASP A 259 17.78 5.56 7.50
C ASP A 259 17.91 6.85 8.35
N ILE A 260 17.45 7.99 7.81
CA ILE A 260 17.45 9.28 8.51
C ILE A 260 16.61 9.20 9.80
N ILE A 261 15.42 8.58 9.76
CA ILE A 261 14.57 8.41 10.94
C ILE A 261 15.23 7.49 11.98
N LYS A 262 15.76 6.33 11.56
CA LYS A 262 16.44 5.36 12.46
C LYS A 262 17.67 5.93 13.16
N GLU A 263 18.33 6.91 12.56
CA GLU A 263 19.50 7.59 13.11
C GLU A 263 19.15 8.91 13.81
N SER A 264 17.89 9.35 13.73
CA SER A 264 17.45 10.58 14.36
C SER A 264 17.39 10.43 15.88
N ASP A 265 17.47 11.56 16.56
CA ASP A 265 17.26 11.67 18.00
C ASP A 265 15.84 12.18 18.34
N ALA A 266 14.87 11.97 17.42
CA ALA A 266 13.48 12.36 17.62
C ALA A 266 12.83 11.60 18.77
N ASP A 267 11.99 12.29 19.55
CA ASP A 267 11.21 11.69 20.63
C ASP A 267 10.01 10.92 20.07
N LEU A 268 9.42 11.44 18.98
CA LEU A 268 8.22 10.87 18.37
C LEU A 268 8.15 11.21 16.87
N VAL A 269 7.73 10.25 16.06
CA VAL A 269 7.27 10.45 14.68
C VAL A 269 5.78 10.17 14.61
N ILE A 270 4.99 11.03 13.98
CA ILE A 270 3.54 10.85 13.82
C ILE A 270 3.20 10.82 12.33
N SER A 271 2.39 9.83 11.94
CA SER A 271 1.93 9.66 10.57
C SER A 271 0.48 9.21 10.42
N GLY A 272 0.01 9.16 9.17
CA GLY A 272 -1.34 8.77 8.75
C GLY A 272 -1.35 7.68 7.67
N HIS A 273 -2.20 7.85 6.65
CA HIS A 273 -2.23 7.16 5.34
C HIS A 273 -2.61 5.68 5.36
N SER A 274 -2.25 4.92 6.40
CA SER A 274 -2.48 3.48 6.46
C SER A 274 -3.82 3.06 7.08
N HIS A 275 -4.60 4.01 7.62
CA HIS A 275 -5.94 3.80 8.19
C HIS A 275 -6.03 2.62 9.19
N PRO A 276 -5.15 2.53 10.22
CA PRO A 276 -5.27 1.48 11.21
C PRO A 276 -6.52 1.69 12.08
N VAL A 277 -7.15 0.58 12.49
CA VAL A 277 -8.37 0.58 13.34
C VAL A 277 -8.17 1.34 14.66
N SER A 278 -6.96 1.29 15.19
CA SER A 278 -6.50 2.04 16.36
C SER A 278 -5.09 2.57 16.07
N ALA A 279 -4.59 3.55 16.83
CA ALA A 279 -3.21 3.99 16.58
C ALA A 279 -2.25 2.81 16.70
N ALA A 280 -1.24 2.79 15.83
CA ALA A 280 -0.29 1.71 15.72
C ALA A 280 1.13 2.20 15.99
N PRO A 281 1.64 2.00 17.22
CA PRO A 281 3.05 2.19 17.54
C PRO A 281 3.93 1.25 16.71
N THR A 282 5.03 1.76 16.16
CA THR A 282 6.01 0.99 15.39
C THR A 282 7.42 1.52 15.68
N HIS A 283 8.37 0.63 15.98
CA HIS A 283 9.72 1.05 16.34
C HIS A 283 10.69 1.03 15.15
N ARG A 284 11.44 2.12 14.98
CA ARG A 284 12.46 2.34 13.95
C ARG A 284 13.82 2.45 14.61
N ASN A 285 14.45 1.32 14.91
CA ASN A 285 15.76 1.28 15.59
C ASN A 285 15.75 2.07 16.92
N GLY A 286 14.69 1.91 17.72
CA GLY A 286 14.52 2.61 18.98
C GLY A 286 13.80 3.97 18.89
N VAL A 287 13.61 4.54 17.70
CA VAL A 287 12.72 5.70 17.49
C VAL A 287 11.27 5.22 17.38
N LEU A 288 10.34 5.91 18.06
CA LEU A 288 8.92 5.58 18.03
C LEU A 288 8.22 6.33 16.89
N GLU A 289 7.57 5.60 15.99
CA GLU A 289 6.62 6.13 15.01
C GLU A 289 5.21 5.67 15.37
N ILE A 290 4.23 6.56 15.33
CA ILE A 290 2.83 6.23 15.63
C ILE A 290 1.97 6.58 14.42
N PHE A 291 1.29 5.56 13.90
CA PHE A 291 0.34 5.74 12.80
C PHE A 291 -1.00 6.05 13.45
N GLY A 292 -1.54 7.25 13.20
CA GLY A 292 -2.85 7.65 13.69
C GLY A 292 -3.95 6.78 13.09
N SER A 293 -5.01 6.54 13.87
CA SER A 293 -6.25 5.95 13.33
C SER A 293 -7.01 7.02 12.56
N ASP A 294 -7.52 6.68 11.38
CA ASP A 294 -8.22 7.61 10.51
C ASP A 294 -9.56 8.08 11.10
N LEU A 295 -9.94 9.31 10.76
CA LEU A 295 -11.23 9.84 11.16
C LEU A 295 -12.37 9.28 10.29
N ARG A 296 -12.10 8.98 9.02
CA ARG A 296 -13.09 8.57 8.01
C ARG A 296 -13.84 7.28 8.34
N GLU A 297 -13.12 6.19 8.57
CA GLU A 297 -13.67 4.84 8.75
C GLU A 297 -13.78 4.51 10.24
N HIS A 298 -12.74 4.81 11.01
CA HIS A 298 -12.64 4.41 12.43
C HIS A 298 -13.01 5.52 13.41
N ARG A 299 -13.27 6.74 12.92
CA ARG A 299 -13.63 7.90 13.75
C ARG A 299 -12.59 8.18 14.83
N GLY A 300 -11.32 7.91 14.52
CA GLY A 300 -10.18 8.01 15.42
C GLY A 300 -9.83 9.45 15.77
N ILE A 301 -9.42 9.67 17.02
CA ILE A 301 -8.89 10.93 17.54
C ILE A 301 -7.66 10.63 18.37
N GLY A 302 -6.53 11.27 18.06
CA GLY A 302 -5.31 11.20 18.85
C GLY A 302 -5.19 12.35 19.84
N LEU A 303 -4.73 12.06 21.05
CA LEU A 303 -4.21 13.04 22.00
C LEU A 303 -2.77 12.67 22.34
N VAL A 304 -1.84 13.61 22.14
CA VAL A 304 -0.44 13.43 22.54
C VAL A 304 -0.16 14.29 23.75
N THR A 305 0.38 13.69 24.80
CA THR A 305 0.80 14.38 26.02
C THR A 305 2.30 14.34 26.15
N GLN A 306 2.90 15.45 26.59
CA GLN A 306 4.31 15.56 26.94
C GLN A 306 4.41 15.97 28.40
N ASP A 307 5.11 15.17 29.20
CA ASP A 307 5.35 15.46 30.61
C ASP A 307 6.82 15.19 30.95
N ASN A 308 7.59 16.26 31.16
CA ASN A 308 9.01 16.19 31.52
C ASN A 308 9.88 15.36 30.54
N GLY A 309 9.47 15.30 29.28
CA GLY A 309 10.13 14.54 28.20
C GLY A 309 9.52 13.16 27.94
N VAL A 310 8.49 12.77 28.67
CA VAL A 310 7.71 11.57 28.39
C VAL A 310 6.59 11.91 27.42
N PHE A 311 6.64 11.34 26.22
CA PHE A 311 5.57 11.46 25.23
C PHE A 311 4.64 10.25 25.30
N VAL A 312 3.33 10.48 25.41
CA VAL A 312 2.33 9.40 25.35
C VAL A 312 1.27 9.75 24.34
N TYR A 313 0.99 8.81 23.42
CA TYR A 313 -0.10 8.92 22.47
C TYR A 313 -1.31 8.13 22.98
N HIS A 314 -2.42 8.83 23.10
CA HIS A 314 -3.71 8.29 23.52
C HIS A 314 -4.63 8.20 22.32
N SER A 315 -5.14 6.99 22.05
CA SER A 315 -6.19 6.78 21.05
C SER A 315 -7.56 6.93 21.68
N MET A 316 -8.42 7.69 21.01
CA MET A 316 -9.84 7.83 21.30
C MET A 316 -10.65 7.65 20.01
N SER A 317 -11.97 7.59 20.14
CA SER A 317 -12.86 7.71 19.00
C SER A 317 -14.04 8.62 19.33
N LEU A 318 -14.76 9.09 18.30
CA LEU A 318 -15.97 9.89 18.47
C LEU A 318 -17.05 9.19 19.32
N SER A 319 -17.07 7.86 19.36
CA SER A 319 -17.99 7.08 20.18
C SER A 319 -17.46 6.76 21.58
N ASN A 320 -16.16 6.91 21.80
CA ASN A 320 -15.50 6.58 23.07
C ASN A 320 -14.41 7.61 23.38
N THR A 321 -14.85 8.75 23.92
CA THR A 321 -13.97 9.81 24.41
C THR A 321 -13.63 9.58 25.87
N SER A 322 -12.43 9.97 26.27
CA SER A 322 -11.97 9.86 27.66
C SER A 322 -11.76 11.23 28.28
N ARG A 323 -11.95 11.33 29.60
CA ARG A 323 -11.55 12.51 30.36
C ARG A 323 -10.25 12.31 31.13
N MET A 324 -9.70 11.10 31.15
CA MET A 324 -8.61 10.69 32.02
C MET A 324 -7.46 10.07 31.23
N PHE A 325 -6.27 10.66 31.29
CA PHE A 325 -5.11 10.24 30.50
C PHE A 325 -3.87 10.06 31.37
N VAL A 326 -3.24 8.89 31.27
CA VAL A 326 -1.98 8.57 31.95
C VAL A 326 -0.83 9.17 31.16
N ILE A 327 -0.17 10.17 31.71
CA ILE A 327 0.91 10.88 31.01
C ILE A 327 2.30 10.40 31.44
N ASN A 328 2.38 9.69 32.57
CA ASN A 328 3.58 9.04 33.07
C ASN A 328 3.19 7.86 33.96
N PRO A 329 3.88 6.70 33.92
CA PRO A 329 4.93 6.31 32.96
C PRO A 329 4.40 6.09 31.54
N GLN A 330 5.32 6.01 30.58
CA GLN A 330 4.98 5.70 29.19
C GLN A 330 4.51 4.24 29.05
N PRO A 331 3.47 3.97 28.24
CA PRO A 331 3.05 2.60 27.93
C PRO A 331 4.18 1.76 27.32
N SER A 332 4.21 0.46 27.63
CA SER A 332 5.30 -0.44 27.23
C SER A 332 5.48 -0.57 25.71
N ASP A 333 4.39 -0.46 24.95
CA ASP A 333 4.36 -0.51 23.49
C ASP A 333 4.74 0.82 22.83
N GLN A 334 4.96 1.87 23.62
CA GLN A 334 5.39 3.19 23.17
C GLN A 334 6.81 3.54 23.66
N LEU A 335 7.54 2.61 24.27
CA LEU A 335 8.89 2.90 24.77
C LEU A 335 9.89 3.15 23.64
N SER A 336 10.61 4.26 23.71
CA SER A 336 11.66 4.64 22.77
C SER A 336 13.03 4.63 23.44
N GLN A 337 14.09 4.81 22.66
CA GLN A 337 15.44 5.02 23.16
C GLN A 337 15.60 6.27 24.05
N LYS A 338 14.61 7.17 24.04
CA LYS A 338 14.57 8.37 24.89
C LYS A 338 13.86 8.14 26.22
N SER A 339 13.14 7.02 26.34
CA SER A 339 12.29 6.72 27.48
C SER A 339 13.10 6.24 28.67
N VAL A 340 12.77 6.73 29.86
CA VAL A 340 13.33 6.24 31.13
C VAL A 340 12.34 5.24 31.72
N PHE A 341 12.78 3.99 31.87
CA PHE A 341 11.93 2.91 32.35
C PHE A 341 12.69 1.87 33.17
N ASN A 342 13.88 2.19 33.70
CA ASN A 342 14.59 1.32 34.63
C ASN A 342 14.38 1.70 36.12
N GLU A 343 13.50 2.66 36.39
CA GLU A 343 13.18 3.12 37.75
C GLU A 343 12.04 2.30 38.36
N LYS A 344 12.29 1.64 39.51
CA LYS A 344 11.25 0.87 40.24
C LYS A 344 10.21 1.76 40.91
N PHE A 345 10.59 2.94 41.38
CA PHE A 345 9.65 3.90 41.93
C PHE A 345 9.26 4.86 40.81
N SER A 346 8.05 4.69 40.28
CA SER A 346 7.55 5.53 39.21
C SER A 346 6.45 6.44 39.72
N LYS A 347 6.52 7.71 39.36
CA LYS A 347 5.44 8.67 39.60
C LYS A 347 4.38 8.54 38.54
N VAL A 348 3.31 7.83 38.87
CA VAL A 348 2.13 7.77 38.01
C VAL A 348 1.47 9.15 38.00
N ARG A 349 1.38 9.75 36.82
CA ARG A 349 0.75 11.07 36.62
C ARG A 349 -0.40 10.97 35.64
N VAL A 350 -1.49 11.67 35.96
CA VAL A 350 -2.74 11.62 35.22
C VAL A 350 -3.26 13.04 34.98
N LEU A 351 -3.66 13.33 33.74
CA LEU A 351 -4.48 14.49 33.41
C LEU A 351 -5.95 14.10 33.45
N LEU A 352 -6.74 14.87 34.20
CA LEU A 352 -8.19 14.80 34.25
C LEU A 352 -8.78 16.07 33.63
N PHE A 353 -9.65 15.91 32.65
CA PHE A 353 -10.37 16.99 31.98
C PHE A 353 -11.82 17.08 32.46
N GLY A 354 -12.37 18.29 32.52
CA GLY A 354 -13.74 18.54 32.97
C GLY A 354 -13.82 18.73 34.48
N ASP A 355 -14.81 18.10 35.13
CA ASP A 355 -15.02 18.28 36.57
C ASP A 355 -14.01 17.51 37.41
N LYS A 356 -13.60 18.11 38.53
CA LYS A 356 -12.68 17.49 39.49
C LYS A 356 -13.31 16.22 40.08
N SER A 357 -12.56 15.12 40.11
CA SER A 357 -12.99 13.85 40.71
C SER A 357 -11.85 13.18 41.49
N ASP A 358 -12.19 12.17 42.27
CA ASP A 358 -11.19 11.32 42.90
C ASP A 358 -10.63 10.33 41.87
N ILE A 359 -9.31 10.27 41.78
CA ILE A 359 -8.58 9.36 40.89
C ILE A 359 -7.82 8.35 41.75
N PHE A 360 -7.79 7.09 41.31
CA PHE A 360 -7.13 5.98 41.97
C PHE A 360 -6.17 5.29 41.02
N VAL A 361 -5.01 4.87 41.53
CA VAL A 361 -4.10 3.92 40.87
C VAL A 361 -4.03 2.66 41.71
N ASN A 362 -4.34 1.50 41.14
CA ASN A 362 -4.40 0.21 41.84
C ASN A 362 -5.20 0.30 43.16
N HIS A 363 -6.42 0.87 43.09
CA HIS A 363 -7.32 1.13 44.22
C HIS A 363 -6.83 2.17 45.25
N SER A 364 -5.71 2.82 44.96
CA SER A 364 -5.00 3.69 45.87
C SER A 364 -5.21 5.15 45.42
N LYS A 365 -5.86 5.97 46.24
CA LYS A 365 -6.19 7.38 45.89
C LYS A 365 -4.92 8.16 45.51
N MET A 366 -4.99 8.89 44.41
CA MET A 366 -3.93 9.78 43.90
C MET A 366 -4.05 11.18 44.53
N SER A 367 -2.93 11.88 44.64
CA SER A 367 -2.89 13.25 45.16
C SER A 367 -3.18 14.23 44.04
N PHE A 368 -4.13 15.14 44.28
CA PHE A 368 -4.30 16.32 43.43
C PHE A 368 -3.08 17.24 43.59
N ILE A 369 -2.44 17.62 42.48
CA ILE A 369 -1.26 18.47 42.49
C ILE A 369 -1.64 19.93 42.19
N LYS A 370 -2.27 20.17 41.04
CA LYS A 370 -2.68 21.51 40.59
C LYS A 370 -3.68 21.43 39.43
N GLU A 371 -4.34 22.55 39.19
CA GLU A 371 -5.05 22.82 37.94
C GLU A 371 -4.08 23.52 36.99
N ILE A 372 -3.77 22.90 35.85
CA ILE A 372 -2.76 23.42 34.90
C ILE A 372 -3.38 24.36 33.85
N LYS A 373 -4.67 24.17 33.58
CA LYS A 373 -5.53 25.00 32.74
C LYS A 373 -6.97 24.91 33.28
N PRO A 374 -7.86 25.86 32.96
CA PRO A 374 -9.26 25.77 33.39
C PRO A 374 -9.86 24.39 33.08
N ASN A 375 -10.32 23.71 34.13
CA ASN A 375 -10.90 22.35 34.07
C ASN A 375 -9.92 21.26 33.59
N VAL A 376 -8.61 21.45 33.79
CA VAL A 376 -7.58 20.43 33.52
C VAL A 376 -6.72 20.25 34.77
N TYR A 377 -6.87 19.11 35.40
CA TYR A 377 -6.29 18.80 36.70
C TYR A 377 -5.21 17.74 36.59
N LEU A 378 -4.09 17.97 37.27
CA LEU A 378 -2.98 17.04 37.37
C LEU A 378 -3.04 16.28 38.69
N TYR A 379 -3.00 14.95 38.59
CA TYR A 379 -2.89 14.02 39.72
C TYR A 379 -1.57 13.26 39.66
N GLU A 380 -1.02 12.93 40.84
CA GLU A 380 0.21 12.16 40.96
C GLU A 380 0.13 11.16 42.12
N LYS A 381 0.78 10.01 41.93
CA LYS A 381 1.09 9.06 42.99
C LYS A 381 2.33 8.26 42.65
N GLU A 382 3.25 8.15 43.61
CA GLU A 382 4.37 7.23 43.50
C GLU A 382 3.89 5.79 43.72
N VAL A 383 4.33 4.90 42.84
CA VAL A 383 4.02 3.48 42.87
C VAL A 383 5.33 2.70 42.72
N GLU A 384 5.50 1.68 43.56
CA GLU A 384 6.58 0.70 43.40
C GLU A 384 6.17 -0.33 42.35
N LEU A 385 6.94 -0.39 41.26
CA LEU A 385 6.78 -1.30 40.15
C LEU A 385 7.82 -2.42 40.23
N GLN A 386 7.41 -3.63 39.85
CA GLN A 386 8.31 -4.77 39.78
C GLN A 386 9.11 -4.74 38.48
N ASN A 387 10.29 -5.35 38.47
CA ASN A 387 11.02 -5.53 37.21
C ASN A 387 10.20 -6.40 36.25
N GLY A 388 10.14 -5.99 34.99
CA GLY A 388 9.32 -6.61 33.94
C GLY A 388 8.04 -5.83 33.65
N TYR A 389 7.04 -6.52 33.12
CA TYR A 389 5.74 -5.93 32.79
C TYR A 389 4.86 -5.76 34.03
N ASN A 390 4.25 -4.59 34.16
CA ASN A 390 3.30 -4.25 35.21
C ASN A 390 2.01 -3.71 34.57
N ASN A 391 0.88 -3.96 35.22
CA ASN A 391 -0.41 -3.40 34.82
C ASN A 391 -0.84 -2.36 35.85
N LEU A 392 -0.99 -1.12 35.39
CA LEU A 392 -1.52 -0.03 36.21
C LEU A 392 -3.01 0.14 35.92
N GLU A 393 -3.85 -0.12 36.93
CA GLU A 393 -5.27 0.17 36.87
C GLU A 393 -5.51 1.60 37.35
N ILE A 394 -6.00 2.47 36.46
CA ILE A 394 -6.35 3.85 36.77
C ILE A 394 -7.87 3.99 36.69
N SER A 395 -8.49 4.53 37.74
CA SER A 395 -9.93 4.71 37.78
C SER A 395 -10.35 6.05 38.37
N SER A 396 -11.48 6.55 37.88
CA SER A 396 -12.32 7.59 38.49
C SER A 396 -13.68 6.99 38.86
N ASN A 397 -14.63 7.83 39.28
CA ASN A 397 -16.00 7.39 39.58
C ASN A 397 -16.74 6.82 38.35
N ASP A 398 -16.32 7.19 37.15
CA ASP A 398 -17.05 7.05 35.90
C ASP A 398 -16.22 6.43 34.77
N GLU A 399 -14.91 6.29 34.96
CA GLU A 399 -13.99 5.74 33.95
C GLU A 399 -12.96 4.80 34.61
N LYS A 400 -12.60 3.73 33.92
CA LYS A 400 -11.55 2.80 34.34
C LYS A 400 -10.70 2.40 33.14
N LYS A 401 -9.38 2.41 33.32
CA LYS A 401 -8.38 2.10 32.31
C LYS A 401 -7.27 1.25 32.90
N THR A 402 -6.65 0.44 32.03
CA THR A 402 -5.44 -0.30 32.37
C THR A 402 -4.34 0.12 31.40
N VAL A 403 -3.17 0.43 31.95
CA VAL A 403 -1.96 0.75 31.17
C VAL A 403 -0.89 -0.27 31.49
N ASN A 404 -0.34 -0.89 30.45
CA ASN A 404 0.78 -1.82 30.58
C ASN A 404 2.07 -1.02 30.52
N VAL A 405 2.94 -1.22 31.49
CA VAL A 405 4.20 -0.48 31.64
C VAL A 405 5.32 -1.49 31.86
N TYR A 406 6.53 -1.17 31.44
CA TYR A 406 7.68 -2.05 31.58
C TYR A 406 8.74 -1.40 32.47
N VAL A 407 9.35 -2.16 33.37
CA VAL A 407 10.47 -1.72 34.20
C VAL A 407 11.71 -2.60 33.99
N GLY A 408 12.80 -2.02 33.52
CA GLY A 408 14.07 -2.73 33.34
C GLY A 408 15.10 -1.95 32.51
N GLU A 409 16.33 -2.45 32.46
CA GLU A 409 17.43 -1.80 31.73
C GLU A 409 17.24 -1.81 30.21
N LYS A 410 16.53 -2.81 29.68
CA LYS A 410 16.20 -2.92 28.25
C LYS A 410 14.93 -3.73 28.05
N THR A 411 14.15 -3.40 27.03
CA THR A 411 12.97 -4.19 26.63
C THR A 411 13.38 -5.49 25.96
N GLU A 412 12.44 -6.42 25.87
CA GLU A 412 12.58 -7.59 25.01
C GLU A 412 12.29 -7.24 23.55
N SER A 413 12.82 -8.06 22.62
CA SER A 413 12.43 -7.96 21.20
C SER A 413 10.98 -8.43 21.04
N VAL A 414 10.13 -7.56 20.49
CA VAL A 414 8.72 -7.83 20.24
C VAL A 414 8.48 -7.93 18.74
N LYS A 415 7.55 -8.80 18.34
CA LYS A 415 7.09 -8.88 16.95
C LYS A 415 5.97 -7.86 16.73
N GLU A 416 6.21 -6.92 15.82
CA GLU A 416 5.25 -5.90 15.42
C GLU A 416 4.65 -6.22 14.07
N VAL A 417 3.35 -6.00 13.92
CA VAL A 417 2.69 -6.04 12.61
C VAL A 417 2.89 -4.67 11.97
N LEU A 418 3.47 -4.65 10.77
CA LEU A 418 3.59 -3.40 10.03
C LEU A 418 2.26 -3.11 9.35
N TYR A 419 1.69 -1.94 9.63
CA TYR A 419 0.48 -1.45 8.96
C TYR A 419 0.87 -0.84 7.61
N ASN A 420 1.48 -1.64 6.74
CA ASN A 420 1.82 -1.27 5.39
C ASN A 420 1.18 -2.23 4.39
N TYR A 421 0.82 -1.69 3.22
CA TYR A 421 0.27 -2.47 2.11
C TYR A 421 1.37 -3.05 1.21
N TYR A 422 2.64 -2.83 1.57
CA TYR A 422 3.81 -3.16 0.77
C TYR A 422 3.83 -4.64 0.35
N ASN A 423 3.54 -5.58 1.26
CA ASN A 423 3.48 -7.01 0.91
C ASN A 423 2.45 -7.30 -0.17
N LYS A 424 1.28 -6.65 -0.15
CA LYS A 424 0.26 -6.86 -1.18
C LYS A 424 0.79 -6.41 -2.53
N PHE A 425 1.34 -5.20 -2.61
CA PHE A 425 1.89 -4.64 -3.85
C PHE A 425 3.09 -5.44 -4.38
N CYS A 426 4.02 -5.83 -3.51
CA CYS A 426 5.14 -6.68 -3.87
C CYS A 426 4.70 -8.06 -4.33
N SER A 427 3.69 -8.67 -3.70
CA SER A 427 3.16 -9.97 -4.14
C SER A 427 2.55 -9.90 -5.54
N PHE A 428 1.82 -8.84 -5.85
CA PHE A 428 1.33 -8.61 -7.23
C PHE A 428 2.48 -8.36 -8.22
N SER A 429 3.56 -7.70 -7.81
CA SER A 429 4.73 -7.54 -8.67
C SER A 429 5.48 -8.86 -8.87
N THR A 430 5.56 -9.70 -7.85
CA THR A 430 6.09 -11.06 -7.95
C THR A 430 5.30 -11.91 -8.95
N LEU A 431 3.98 -11.72 -9.04
CA LEU A 431 3.17 -12.38 -10.08
C LEU A 431 3.70 -12.05 -11.49
N PHE A 432 4.01 -10.78 -11.78
CA PHE A 432 4.62 -10.40 -13.05
C PHE A 432 5.97 -11.07 -13.26
N TYR A 433 6.87 -11.02 -12.26
CA TYR A 433 8.21 -11.61 -12.39
C TYR A 433 8.22 -13.14 -12.54
N ILE A 434 7.14 -13.83 -12.15
CA ILE A 434 6.97 -15.27 -12.38
C ILE A 434 6.28 -15.52 -13.73
N LEU A 435 5.15 -14.86 -14.00
CA LEU A 435 4.36 -15.11 -15.20
C LEU A 435 5.06 -14.65 -16.47
N PHE A 436 5.74 -13.50 -16.45
CA PHE A 436 6.35 -12.95 -17.65
C PHE A 436 7.41 -13.88 -18.26
N PRO A 437 8.40 -14.42 -17.51
CA PRO A 437 9.34 -15.40 -18.06
C PRO A 437 8.66 -16.68 -18.58
N ILE A 438 7.61 -17.17 -17.90
CA ILE A 438 6.86 -18.35 -18.36
C ILE A 438 6.14 -18.05 -19.68
N CYS A 439 5.42 -16.92 -19.77
CA CYS A 439 4.71 -16.51 -20.98
C CYS A 439 5.69 -16.25 -22.12
N LEU A 440 6.83 -15.60 -21.83
CA LEU A 440 7.89 -15.37 -22.80
C LEU A 440 8.47 -16.68 -23.33
N PHE A 441 8.71 -17.67 -22.46
CA PHE A 441 9.12 -19.01 -22.85
C PHE A 441 8.06 -19.69 -23.74
N ILE A 442 6.78 -19.70 -23.32
CA ILE A 442 5.70 -20.30 -24.13
C ILE A 442 5.63 -19.66 -25.52
N LEU A 443 5.73 -18.34 -25.59
CA LEU A 443 5.48 -17.56 -26.81
C LEU A 443 6.73 -17.35 -27.68
N PHE A 444 7.91 -17.78 -27.25
CA PHE A 444 9.12 -17.61 -28.03
C PHE A 444 8.97 -18.29 -29.42
N PRO A 445 9.12 -17.54 -30.54
CA PRO A 445 8.66 -18.01 -31.85
C PRO A 445 9.55 -19.08 -32.49
N VAL A 446 10.79 -19.23 -31.99
CA VAL A 446 11.77 -20.19 -32.50
C VAL A 446 11.65 -21.50 -31.70
N PRO A 447 11.56 -22.67 -32.38
CA PRO A 447 11.45 -23.96 -31.73
C PRO A 447 12.84 -24.50 -31.35
N PHE A 448 13.51 -23.83 -30.43
CA PHE A 448 14.88 -24.21 -30.05
C PHE A 448 14.98 -25.61 -29.43
N GLU A 449 13.85 -26.14 -28.96
CA GLU A 449 13.75 -27.46 -28.35
C GLU A 449 14.08 -28.59 -29.31
N HIS A 450 14.01 -28.34 -30.62
CA HIS A 450 14.44 -29.30 -31.63
C HIS A 450 15.95 -29.49 -31.68
N TYR A 451 16.73 -28.53 -31.14
CA TYR A 451 18.19 -28.61 -31.11
C TYR A 451 18.73 -29.31 -29.86
N PHE A 452 17.91 -29.51 -28.82
CA PHE A 452 18.34 -30.16 -27.59
C PHE A 452 17.56 -31.45 -27.35
N GLN A 453 18.27 -32.58 -27.23
CA GLN A 453 17.65 -33.90 -27.09
C GLN A 453 16.76 -33.98 -25.84
N CYS A 454 17.20 -33.43 -24.70
CA CYS A 454 16.44 -33.47 -23.45
C CYS A 454 15.06 -32.78 -23.56
N THR A 455 14.97 -31.65 -24.27
CA THR A 455 13.70 -30.95 -24.48
C THR A 455 12.81 -31.69 -25.45
N LYS A 456 13.40 -32.28 -26.50
CA LYS A 456 12.67 -33.14 -27.45
C LYS A 456 12.04 -34.34 -26.75
N ASP A 457 12.78 -35.00 -25.86
CA ASP A 457 12.30 -36.16 -25.08
C ASP A 457 11.16 -35.75 -24.15
N LEU A 458 11.34 -34.64 -23.41
CA LEU A 458 10.29 -34.09 -22.54
C LEU A 458 9.01 -33.84 -23.33
N MET A 459 9.11 -33.18 -24.49
CA MET A 459 7.97 -32.89 -25.34
C MET A 459 7.30 -34.15 -25.88
N MET A 460 8.08 -35.17 -26.27
CA MET A 460 7.52 -36.43 -26.76
C MET A 460 6.73 -37.14 -25.65
N ARG A 461 7.25 -37.18 -24.42
CA ARG A 461 6.56 -37.78 -23.26
C ARG A 461 5.25 -37.08 -22.94
N GLU A 462 5.24 -35.76 -22.94
CA GLU A 462 4.05 -34.93 -22.68
C GLU A 462 2.95 -35.18 -23.73
N ASN A 463 3.30 -35.24 -25.02
CA ASN A 463 2.33 -35.61 -26.05
C ASN A 463 1.78 -37.02 -25.87
N ILE A 464 2.66 -37.99 -25.61
CA ILE A 464 2.26 -39.37 -25.35
C ILE A 464 1.30 -39.41 -24.16
N TRP A 465 1.55 -38.63 -23.11
CA TRP A 465 0.69 -38.59 -21.94
C TRP A 465 -0.73 -38.13 -22.26
N ILE A 466 -0.90 -37.02 -23.00
CA ILE A 466 -2.22 -36.46 -23.34
C ILE A 466 -3.08 -37.49 -24.09
N TYR A 467 -2.48 -38.28 -24.98
CA TYR A 467 -3.18 -39.26 -25.81
C TYR A 467 -3.17 -40.68 -25.24
N SER A 468 -2.35 -40.96 -24.22
CA SER A 468 -2.28 -42.27 -23.59
C SER A 468 -3.55 -42.55 -22.77
N PRO A 469 -4.08 -43.78 -22.78
CA PRO A 469 -5.14 -44.17 -21.86
C PRO A 469 -4.65 -44.32 -20.42
N GLN A 470 -3.33 -44.43 -20.20
CA GLN A 470 -2.76 -44.66 -18.88
C GLN A 470 -2.64 -43.36 -18.08
N ILE A 471 -2.99 -43.42 -16.80
CA ILE A 471 -2.81 -42.34 -15.83
C ILE A 471 -1.77 -42.80 -14.83
N SER A 472 -0.65 -42.10 -14.76
CA SER A 472 0.37 -42.27 -13.71
C SER A 472 0.36 -41.06 -12.80
N PHE A 473 0.48 -41.29 -11.49
CA PHE A 473 0.60 -40.22 -10.50
C PHE A 473 1.78 -39.28 -10.79
N PHE A 474 2.91 -39.82 -11.26
CA PHE A 474 4.07 -39.02 -11.63
C PHE A 474 3.77 -38.08 -12.80
N ASN A 475 3.04 -38.55 -13.81
CA ASN A 475 2.67 -37.72 -14.95
C ASN A 475 1.69 -36.60 -14.52
N ILE A 476 0.79 -36.87 -13.57
CA ILE A 476 -0.10 -35.83 -13.00
C ILE A 476 0.73 -34.74 -12.32
N ILE A 477 1.76 -35.10 -11.56
CA ILE A 477 2.65 -34.13 -10.92
C ILE A 477 3.45 -33.37 -11.98
N GLU A 478 4.10 -34.07 -12.91
CA GLU A 478 4.91 -33.45 -13.98
C GLU A 478 4.08 -32.40 -14.73
N GLU A 479 2.87 -32.74 -15.18
CA GLU A 479 1.97 -31.84 -15.91
C GLU A 479 1.42 -30.70 -15.05
N THR A 480 1.32 -30.90 -13.74
CA THR A 480 0.93 -29.82 -12.81
C THR A 480 1.98 -28.72 -12.74
N PHE A 481 3.27 -29.10 -12.74
CA PHE A 481 4.37 -28.14 -12.64
C PHE A 481 4.90 -27.69 -13.99
N LEU A 482 4.93 -28.57 -15.00
CA LEU A 482 5.53 -28.38 -16.32
C LEU A 482 4.51 -28.28 -17.45
N GLY A 483 3.20 -28.25 -17.17
CA GLY A 483 2.17 -28.15 -18.20
C GLY A 483 2.33 -26.96 -19.17
N PHE A 484 3.02 -25.89 -18.75
CA PHE A 484 3.39 -24.79 -19.65
C PHE A 484 4.31 -25.22 -20.81
N VAL A 485 5.10 -26.28 -20.67
CA VAL A 485 5.89 -26.91 -21.75
C VAL A 485 4.95 -27.56 -22.77
N SER A 486 3.95 -28.29 -22.27
CA SER A 486 2.85 -28.83 -23.07
C SER A 486 2.10 -27.74 -23.86
N VAL A 487 1.79 -26.60 -23.22
CA VAL A 487 1.18 -25.43 -23.88
C VAL A 487 2.10 -24.89 -24.98
N ARG A 488 3.40 -24.68 -24.67
CA ARG A 488 4.39 -24.19 -25.64
C ARG A 488 4.43 -25.04 -26.89
N TRP A 489 4.46 -26.37 -26.73
CA TRP A 489 4.48 -27.27 -27.86
C TRP A 489 3.29 -27.10 -28.80
N ARG A 490 2.09 -26.92 -28.23
CA ARG A 490 0.88 -26.63 -29.01
C ARG A 490 1.03 -25.31 -29.75
N ILE A 491 1.49 -24.25 -29.08
CA ILE A 491 1.75 -22.94 -29.71
C ILE A 491 2.75 -23.04 -30.87
N LEU A 492 3.78 -23.89 -30.79
CA LEU A 492 4.76 -24.07 -31.87
C LEU A 492 4.15 -24.64 -33.16
N ARG A 493 2.96 -25.27 -33.11
CA ARG A 493 2.22 -25.75 -34.29
C ARG A 493 1.54 -24.63 -35.07
N LEU A 494 1.37 -23.45 -34.49
CA LEU A 494 0.76 -22.29 -35.15
C LEU A 494 1.67 -21.72 -36.25
N PRO A 495 1.11 -20.99 -37.24
CA PRO A 495 1.91 -20.26 -38.21
C PRO A 495 2.90 -19.28 -37.55
N LEU A 496 4.08 -19.10 -38.17
CA LEU A 496 5.13 -18.22 -37.63
C LEU A 496 4.62 -16.81 -37.34
N LEU A 497 3.82 -16.24 -38.26
CA LEU A 497 3.22 -14.92 -38.09
C LEU A 497 2.41 -14.82 -36.79
N MET A 498 1.59 -15.84 -36.49
CA MET A 498 0.76 -15.85 -35.28
C MET A 498 1.62 -15.93 -34.01
N ARG A 499 2.67 -16.78 -34.03
CA ARG A 499 3.62 -16.88 -32.92
C ARG A 499 4.34 -15.55 -32.67
N SER A 500 4.76 -14.87 -33.74
CA SER A 500 5.38 -13.54 -33.66
C SER A 500 4.42 -12.50 -33.08
N ILE A 501 3.15 -12.48 -33.50
CA ILE A 501 2.14 -11.55 -32.95
C ILE A 501 1.98 -11.77 -31.44
N LEU A 502 1.81 -13.02 -31.00
CA LEU A 502 1.69 -13.34 -29.57
C LEU A 502 2.94 -12.94 -28.78
N PHE A 503 4.12 -13.23 -29.32
CA PHE A 503 5.40 -12.88 -28.70
C PHE A 503 5.55 -11.37 -28.52
N PHE A 504 5.28 -10.58 -29.56
CA PHE A 504 5.34 -9.11 -29.46
C PHE A 504 4.23 -8.53 -28.58
N ALA A 505 3.06 -9.17 -28.50
CA ALA A 505 2.06 -8.79 -27.52
C ALA A 505 2.56 -8.98 -26.08
N CYS A 506 3.17 -10.12 -25.76
CA CYS A 506 3.78 -10.35 -24.44
C CYS A 506 4.89 -9.32 -24.13
N LEU A 507 5.69 -8.90 -25.11
CA LEU A 507 6.70 -7.85 -24.91
C LEU A 507 6.13 -6.41 -24.89
N SER A 508 4.86 -6.22 -25.26
CA SER A 508 4.29 -4.89 -25.46
C SER A 508 4.29 -3.96 -24.23
N PRO A 509 4.19 -4.42 -22.97
CA PRO A 509 4.36 -3.56 -21.79
C PRO A 509 5.65 -2.73 -21.75
N PHE A 510 6.70 -3.16 -22.46
CA PHE A 510 8.00 -2.48 -22.48
C PHE A 510 8.10 -1.34 -23.49
N PHE A 511 7.21 -1.29 -24.49
CA PHE A 511 7.30 -0.31 -25.58
C PHE A 511 5.96 0.33 -25.98
N ILE A 512 4.83 -0.19 -25.51
CA ILE A 512 3.51 0.42 -25.68
C ILE A 512 3.02 0.92 -24.31
N PRO A 513 2.55 2.17 -24.22
CA PRO A 513 1.99 2.66 -22.97
C PRO A 513 0.70 1.91 -22.63
N PHE A 514 0.52 1.59 -21.34
CA PHE A 514 -0.74 1.04 -20.84
C PHE A 514 -1.88 2.02 -21.05
N VAL A 515 -1.65 3.28 -20.71
CA VAL A 515 -2.64 4.34 -20.82
C VAL A 515 -1.96 5.69 -20.91
N PHE A 516 -2.61 6.62 -21.60
CA PHE A 516 -2.23 8.03 -21.60
C PHE A 516 -2.87 8.73 -20.40
N ILE A 517 -2.16 9.67 -19.79
CA ILE A 517 -2.65 10.44 -18.64
C ILE A 517 -2.55 11.93 -18.95
N LYS A 518 -3.33 12.73 -18.23
CA LYS A 518 -3.31 14.20 -18.31
C LYS A 518 -3.20 14.77 -16.92
N ILE A 519 -2.31 15.73 -16.69
CA ILE A 519 -2.16 16.47 -15.43
C ILE A 519 -2.25 17.94 -15.81
N GLU A 520 -3.38 18.58 -15.52
CA GLU A 520 -3.73 19.90 -16.07
C GLU A 520 -3.52 19.95 -17.60
N ASP A 521 -2.64 20.80 -18.12
CA ASP A 521 -2.27 20.88 -19.54
C ASP A 521 -1.16 19.89 -19.96
N LEU A 522 -0.55 19.16 -19.02
CA LEU A 522 0.49 18.19 -19.28
C LEU A 522 -0.08 16.85 -19.75
N THR A 523 0.62 16.21 -20.69
CA THR A 523 0.33 14.83 -21.11
C THR A 523 1.45 13.92 -20.62
N GLY A 524 1.08 12.71 -20.22
CA GLY A 524 2.01 11.66 -19.82
C GLY A 524 1.53 10.28 -20.25
N ILE A 525 2.33 9.28 -19.91
CA ILE A 525 2.05 7.87 -20.17
C ILE A 525 2.35 7.01 -18.94
N VAL A 526 1.60 5.93 -18.78
CA VAL A 526 1.90 4.86 -17.82
C VAL A 526 2.58 3.70 -18.56
N ILE A 527 3.68 3.21 -18.00
CA ILE A 527 4.53 2.14 -18.54
C ILE A 527 4.82 1.09 -17.45
N ASN A 528 5.51 0.00 -17.80
CA ASN A 528 5.78 -1.15 -16.91
C ASN A 528 6.41 -0.81 -15.54
N TYR A 529 7.14 0.29 -15.42
CA TYR A 529 7.83 0.63 -14.18
C TYR A 529 7.40 1.96 -13.57
N GLY A 530 6.25 2.51 -13.97
CA GLY A 530 5.74 3.77 -13.43
C GLY A 530 5.12 4.65 -14.49
N MET A 531 5.39 5.95 -14.42
CA MET A 531 4.83 6.93 -15.36
C MET A 531 5.87 7.94 -15.83
N ILE A 532 5.64 8.49 -17.03
CA ILE A 532 6.45 9.56 -17.62
C ILE A 532 5.55 10.76 -17.89
N VAL A 533 5.90 11.92 -17.36
CA VAL A 533 5.21 13.19 -17.60
C VAL A 533 6.24 14.25 -17.96
N ARG A 534 6.12 14.84 -19.16
CA ARG A 534 7.10 15.83 -19.68
C ARG A 534 8.58 15.37 -19.61
N GLY A 535 8.83 14.08 -19.83
CA GLY A 535 10.18 13.51 -19.79
C GLY A 535 10.69 13.21 -18.37
N ASN A 536 9.97 13.63 -17.32
CA ASN A 536 10.25 13.19 -15.96
C ASN A 536 9.65 11.81 -15.74
N TYR A 537 10.51 10.86 -15.40
CA TYR A 537 10.12 9.50 -15.05
C TYR A 537 9.92 9.39 -13.54
N LEU A 538 8.77 8.88 -13.13
CA LEU A 538 8.47 8.50 -11.77
C LEU A 538 8.39 6.96 -11.72
N HIS A 539 9.32 6.35 -11.00
CA HIS A 539 9.26 4.91 -10.73
C HIS A 539 8.15 4.61 -9.74
N ASP A 540 7.27 3.65 -10.04
CA ASP A 540 6.23 3.22 -9.11
C ASP A 540 5.82 1.76 -9.39
N ILE A 541 5.52 1.02 -8.32
CA ILE A 541 5.13 -0.38 -8.36
C ILE A 541 3.82 -0.63 -9.13
N TRP A 542 2.94 0.36 -9.22
CA TRP A 542 1.70 0.25 -9.97
C TRP A 542 1.90 0.04 -11.47
N GLY A 543 3.01 0.54 -12.04
CA GLY A 543 3.39 0.19 -13.41
C GLY A 543 3.56 -1.33 -13.56
N THR A 544 4.20 -1.98 -12.59
CA THR A 544 4.46 -3.43 -12.62
C THR A 544 3.18 -4.21 -12.31
N ILE A 545 2.30 -3.68 -11.47
CA ILE A 545 0.97 -4.27 -11.22
C ILE A 545 0.12 -4.22 -12.50
N PHE A 546 0.16 -3.11 -13.26
CA PHE A 546 -0.53 -3.03 -14.55
C PHE A 546 -0.01 -4.10 -15.51
N SER A 547 1.31 -4.33 -15.55
CA SER A 547 1.90 -5.43 -16.32
C SER A 547 1.47 -6.81 -15.83
N ALA A 548 1.44 -7.04 -14.51
CA ALA A 548 0.97 -8.31 -13.95
C ALA A 548 -0.48 -8.63 -14.37
N VAL A 549 -1.36 -7.62 -14.31
CA VAL A 549 -2.76 -7.76 -14.72
C VAL A 549 -2.88 -7.95 -16.23
N TYR A 550 -2.05 -7.27 -17.04
CA TYR A 550 -2.01 -7.45 -18.48
C TYR A 550 -1.56 -8.87 -18.85
N GLU A 551 -0.48 -9.37 -18.26
CA GLU A 551 -0.02 -10.75 -18.48
C GLU A 551 -1.12 -11.74 -18.11
N MET A 552 -1.74 -11.58 -16.95
CA MET A 552 -2.77 -12.50 -16.46
C MET A 552 -4.09 -12.45 -17.24
N ALA A 553 -4.57 -11.26 -17.61
CA ALA A 553 -5.91 -11.05 -18.16
C ALA A 553 -5.94 -10.90 -19.69
N VAL A 554 -4.80 -10.65 -20.33
CA VAL A 554 -4.69 -10.50 -21.78
C VAL A 554 -3.80 -11.59 -22.38
N ILE A 555 -2.59 -11.79 -21.86
CA ILE A 555 -1.62 -12.73 -22.45
C ILE A 555 -1.94 -14.19 -22.12
N CYS A 556 -2.13 -14.55 -20.85
CA CYS A 556 -2.45 -15.93 -20.46
C CYS A 556 -3.72 -16.47 -21.18
N PRO A 557 -4.84 -15.74 -21.28
CA PRO A 557 -6.02 -16.24 -21.98
C PRO A 557 -5.80 -16.33 -23.49
N ALA A 558 -5.02 -15.42 -24.08
CA ALA A 558 -4.63 -15.52 -25.49
C ALA A 558 -3.74 -16.76 -25.74
N ILE A 559 -2.82 -17.08 -24.82
CA ILE A 559 -2.04 -18.33 -24.84
C ILE A 559 -2.97 -19.53 -24.80
N MET A 560 -3.93 -19.57 -23.86
CA MET A 560 -4.81 -20.73 -23.70
C MET A 560 -5.68 -20.95 -24.95
N LEU A 561 -6.29 -19.90 -25.46
CA LEU A 561 -7.13 -19.97 -26.66
C LEU A 561 -6.31 -20.35 -27.91
N SER A 562 -5.09 -19.82 -28.05
CA SER A 562 -4.17 -20.16 -29.15
C SER A 562 -3.70 -21.62 -29.08
N SER A 563 -3.41 -22.11 -27.88
CA SER A 563 -3.07 -23.50 -27.58
C SER A 563 -4.20 -24.46 -27.99
N SER A 564 -5.45 -24.10 -27.71
CA SER A 564 -6.67 -24.83 -28.09
C SER A 564 -6.89 -24.94 -29.60
N ILE A 565 -6.62 -23.85 -30.32
CA ILE A 565 -6.75 -23.82 -31.78
C ILE A 565 -5.65 -24.65 -32.45
N ALA A 566 -4.50 -24.78 -31.80
CA ALA A 566 -3.39 -25.57 -32.31
C ALA A 566 -3.57 -27.10 -32.18
N THR A 567 -4.51 -27.57 -31.36
CA THR A 567 -4.75 -29.01 -31.13
C THR A 567 -5.84 -29.63 -31.99
N SER A 568 -6.74 -28.84 -32.58
CA SER A 568 -7.99 -29.38 -33.13
C SER A 568 -8.36 -28.85 -34.51
N GLU A 569 -8.95 -29.74 -35.33
CA GLU A 569 -9.64 -29.38 -36.56
C GLU A 569 -11.06 -28.81 -36.25
N SER A 570 -11.75 -29.33 -35.23
CA SER A 570 -13.12 -28.91 -34.83
C SER A 570 -13.23 -28.30 -33.43
N PHE A 571 -14.32 -27.59 -33.13
CA PHE A 571 -14.62 -27.05 -31.80
C PHE A 571 -15.00 -28.17 -30.82
N TYR A 572 -14.04 -28.63 -30.01
CA TYR A 572 -14.28 -29.61 -28.96
C TYR A 572 -14.52 -28.94 -27.60
N PHE A 573 -15.04 -29.67 -26.61
CA PHE A 573 -15.46 -29.12 -25.32
C PHE A 573 -14.42 -28.22 -24.62
N ALA A 574 -13.13 -28.58 -24.66
CA ALA A 574 -12.09 -27.77 -24.01
C ALA A 574 -11.89 -26.39 -24.68
N PHE A 575 -12.18 -26.25 -25.98
CA PHE A 575 -12.19 -24.93 -26.62
C PHE A 575 -13.23 -24.00 -25.98
N PHE A 576 -14.42 -24.51 -25.64
CA PHE A 576 -15.44 -23.71 -24.95
C PHE A 576 -14.98 -23.28 -23.56
N ILE A 577 -14.21 -24.12 -22.85
CA ILE A 577 -13.57 -23.75 -21.57
C ILE A 577 -12.56 -22.62 -21.80
N ASP A 578 -11.66 -22.77 -22.77
CA ASP A 578 -10.63 -21.77 -23.09
C ASP A 578 -11.26 -20.43 -23.52
N PHE A 579 -12.31 -20.47 -24.32
CA PHE A 579 -13.06 -19.28 -24.73
C PHE A 579 -13.81 -18.62 -23.55
N THR A 580 -14.40 -19.43 -22.67
CA THR A 580 -15.04 -18.93 -21.45
C THR A 580 -14.02 -18.27 -20.52
N PHE A 581 -12.84 -18.88 -20.36
CA PHE A 581 -11.74 -18.31 -19.61
C PHE A 581 -11.26 -16.97 -20.21
N TRP A 582 -11.17 -16.88 -21.53
CA TRP A 582 -10.90 -15.62 -22.23
C TRP A 582 -11.97 -14.56 -21.96
N LEU A 583 -13.26 -14.92 -22.05
CA LEU A 583 -14.36 -13.98 -21.80
C LEU A 583 -14.36 -13.45 -20.35
N ILE A 584 -14.17 -14.35 -19.37
CA ILE A 584 -14.05 -13.97 -17.95
C ILE A 584 -12.86 -13.03 -17.76
N SER A 585 -11.72 -13.35 -18.35
CA SER A 585 -10.50 -12.54 -18.25
C SER A 585 -10.67 -11.16 -18.89
N PHE A 586 -11.37 -11.09 -20.03
CA PHE A 586 -11.72 -9.82 -20.67
C PHE A 586 -12.65 -8.99 -19.78
N CYS A 587 -13.65 -9.60 -19.14
CA CYS A 587 -14.50 -8.92 -18.16
C CYS A 587 -13.71 -8.41 -16.94
N VAL A 588 -12.74 -9.20 -16.44
CA VAL A 588 -11.81 -8.77 -15.38
C VAL A 588 -10.97 -7.58 -15.83
N CYS A 589 -10.48 -7.61 -17.06
CA CYS A 589 -9.72 -6.52 -17.68
C CYS A 589 -10.55 -5.23 -17.81
N LEU A 590 -11.80 -5.34 -18.28
CA LEU A 590 -12.74 -4.22 -18.33
C LEU A 590 -13.06 -3.67 -16.95
N LYS A 591 -13.24 -4.54 -15.96
CA LYS A 591 -13.45 -4.11 -14.57
C LYS A 591 -12.22 -3.36 -14.03
N PHE A 592 -11.03 -3.91 -14.24
CA PHE A 592 -9.77 -3.26 -13.85
C PHE A 592 -9.58 -1.89 -14.51
N CYS A 593 -9.93 -1.76 -15.79
CA CYS A 593 -9.90 -0.48 -16.50
C CYS A 593 -10.88 0.53 -15.90
N ASN A 594 -12.10 0.09 -15.66
CA ASN A 594 -13.19 0.94 -15.18
C ASN A 594 -13.04 1.36 -13.71
N THR A 595 -12.24 0.65 -12.92
CA THR A 595 -11.89 1.01 -11.56
C THR A 595 -10.51 1.69 -11.51
N TYR A 596 -9.44 0.93 -11.61
CA TYR A 596 -8.08 1.39 -11.30
C TYR A 596 -7.47 2.26 -12.41
N VAL A 597 -7.61 1.86 -13.69
CA VAL A 597 -7.06 2.69 -14.78
C VAL A 597 -7.83 4.00 -14.92
N THR A 598 -9.13 4.01 -14.58
CA THR A 598 -9.97 5.21 -14.59
C THR A 598 -9.55 6.18 -13.48
N GLU A 599 -9.19 5.70 -12.29
CA GLU A 599 -8.66 6.52 -11.20
C GLU A 599 -7.45 7.35 -11.64
N THR A 600 -6.54 6.74 -12.40
CA THR A 600 -5.33 7.42 -12.91
C THR A 600 -5.56 8.20 -14.21
N ALA A 601 -6.30 7.68 -15.19
CA ALA A 601 -6.32 8.24 -16.55
C ALA A 601 -7.63 8.96 -16.94
N GLY A 602 -8.70 8.71 -16.17
CA GLY A 602 -10.07 9.08 -16.49
C GLY A 602 -10.71 8.11 -17.49
N THR A 603 -12.04 8.09 -17.52
CA THR A 603 -12.84 7.06 -18.21
C THR A 603 -12.54 6.95 -19.70
N ILE A 604 -12.42 8.08 -20.40
CA ILE A 604 -12.16 8.08 -21.85
C ILE A 604 -10.83 7.39 -22.15
N ARG A 605 -9.76 7.75 -21.44
CA ARG A 605 -8.42 7.20 -21.71
C ARG A 605 -8.28 5.76 -21.25
N ALA A 606 -8.94 5.39 -20.15
CA ALA A 606 -9.02 4.00 -19.70
C ALA A 606 -9.71 3.12 -20.75
N ASN A 607 -10.85 3.58 -21.30
CA ASN A 607 -11.61 2.85 -22.34
C ASN A 607 -10.94 2.88 -23.72
N THR A 608 -9.89 3.68 -23.91
CA THR A 608 -9.02 3.64 -25.10
C THR A 608 -7.62 3.14 -24.77
N SER A 609 -7.46 2.39 -23.68
CA SER A 609 -6.17 1.81 -23.29
C SER A 609 -5.64 0.90 -24.41
N PRO A 610 -4.43 1.15 -24.96
CA PRO A 610 -3.86 0.31 -26.01
C PRO A 610 -3.74 -1.16 -25.59
N LEU A 611 -3.28 -1.40 -24.35
CA LEU A 611 -2.97 -2.74 -23.87
C LEU A 611 -4.17 -3.46 -23.26
N PHE A 612 -5.09 -2.76 -22.59
CA PHE A 612 -6.22 -3.42 -21.93
C PHE A 612 -7.49 -3.51 -22.80
N ILE A 613 -7.65 -2.66 -23.81
CA ILE A 613 -8.85 -2.66 -24.67
C ILE A 613 -8.52 -3.17 -26.06
N PHE A 614 -7.55 -2.56 -26.74
CA PHE A 614 -7.30 -2.88 -28.14
C PHE A 614 -6.53 -4.20 -28.31
N MET A 615 -5.49 -4.44 -27.52
CA MET A 615 -4.70 -5.67 -27.62
C MET A 615 -5.51 -6.97 -27.46
N PRO A 616 -6.36 -7.16 -26.43
CA PRO A 616 -7.14 -8.40 -26.31
C PRO A 616 -8.08 -8.63 -27.52
N LEU A 617 -8.65 -7.57 -28.09
CA LEU A 617 -9.50 -7.66 -29.29
C LEU A 617 -8.69 -7.97 -30.55
N ILE A 618 -7.51 -7.36 -30.71
CA ILE A 618 -6.58 -7.67 -31.80
C ILE A 618 -6.14 -9.13 -31.73
N LEU A 619 -5.74 -9.60 -30.54
CA LEU A 619 -5.33 -10.98 -30.32
C LEU A 619 -6.47 -11.96 -30.62
N LEU A 620 -7.69 -11.70 -30.13
CA LEU A 620 -8.84 -12.55 -30.45
C LEU A 620 -9.09 -12.59 -31.96
N GLY A 621 -9.08 -11.44 -32.64
CA GLY A 621 -9.25 -11.36 -34.10
C GLY A 621 -8.18 -12.15 -34.86
N CYS A 622 -6.90 -12.05 -34.44
CA CYS A 622 -5.80 -12.81 -35.03
C CYS A 622 -5.96 -14.32 -34.81
N ILE A 623 -6.35 -14.73 -33.59
CA ILE A 623 -6.59 -16.12 -33.22
C ILE A 623 -7.72 -16.72 -34.08
N VAL A 624 -8.85 -16.01 -34.18
CA VAL A 624 -10.01 -16.42 -34.99
C VAL A 624 -9.65 -16.48 -36.47
N PHE A 625 -8.96 -15.45 -37.00
CA PHE A 625 -8.49 -15.44 -38.39
C PHE A 625 -7.56 -16.62 -38.66
N CYS A 626 -6.62 -16.92 -37.75
CA CYS A 626 -5.71 -18.05 -37.87
C CYS A 626 -6.48 -19.38 -37.93
N LYS A 627 -7.55 -19.55 -37.13
CA LYS A 627 -8.38 -20.76 -37.16
C LYS A 627 -9.05 -20.99 -38.51
N PHE A 628 -9.56 -19.93 -39.15
CA PHE A 628 -10.28 -20.05 -40.43
C PHE A 628 -9.37 -20.06 -41.67
N TYR A 629 -8.21 -19.41 -41.60
CA TYR A 629 -7.34 -19.19 -42.76
C TYR A 629 -6.10 -20.10 -42.79
N ALA A 630 -5.71 -20.71 -41.67
CA ALA A 630 -4.67 -21.74 -41.67
C ALA A 630 -5.22 -23.00 -42.39
N ASN A 631 -4.85 -23.13 -43.66
CA ASN A 631 -5.32 -24.13 -44.60
C ASN A 631 -5.28 -25.56 -44.00
N PRO A 632 -6.43 -26.26 -43.86
CA PRO A 632 -6.51 -27.61 -43.29
C PRO A 632 -5.56 -28.61 -43.98
N SER A 633 -5.34 -28.44 -45.29
CA SER A 633 -4.44 -29.28 -46.11
C SER A 633 -2.96 -29.25 -45.67
N LYS A 634 -2.49 -28.18 -45.01
CA LYS A 634 -1.12 -28.11 -44.47
C LYS A 634 -1.00 -28.66 -43.05
N GLN A 635 -2.11 -28.83 -42.33
CA GLN A 635 -2.08 -29.48 -41.02
C GLN A 635 -1.91 -31.00 -41.15
N SER A 636 -2.56 -31.62 -42.14
CA SER A 636 -2.37 -33.04 -42.45
C SER A 636 -0.94 -33.38 -42.87
N GLU A 637 -0.29 -32.52 -43.67
CA GLU A 637 1.13 -32.70 -44.04
C GLU A 637 2.08 -32.58 -42.83
N ARG A 638 1.78 -31.67 -41.89
CA ARG A 638 2.57 -31.52 -40.66
C ARG A 638 2.40 -32.71 -39.73
N LEU A 639 1.17 -33.22 -39.57
CA LEU A 639 0.89 -34.43 -38.81
C LEU A 639 1.62 -35.64 -39.39
N MET A 640 1.67 -35.77 -40.72
CA MET A 640 2.45 -36.83 -41.40
C MET A 640 3.96 -36.70 -41.14
N PHE A 641 4.54 -35.49 -41.22
CA PHE A 641 5.96 -35.27 -40.89
C PHE A 641 6.30 -35.70 -39.45
N PHE A 642 5.39 -35.50 -38.49
CA PHE A 642 5.59 -35.94 -37.11
C PHE A 642 5.35 -37.44 -36.89
N GLN A 643 4.44 -38.07 -37.63
CA GLN A 643 4.28 -39.53 -37.66
C GLN A 643 5.51 -40.21 -38.25
N ASP A 644 6.12 -39.64 -39.29
CA ASP A 644 7.36 -40.14 -39.85
C ASP A 644 8.53 -40.01 -38.87
N LEU A 645 8.58 -38.92 -38.09
CA LEU A 645 9.54 -38.78 -36.98
C LEU A 645 9.33 -39.83 -35.87
N SER A 646 8.09 -40.14 -35.50
CA SER A 646 7.83 -41.21 -34.51
C SER A 646 8.14 -42.59 -35.04
N ASN A 647 7.89 -42.84 -36.34
CA ASN A 647 8.18 -44.12 -36.98
C ASN A 647 9.67 -44.33 -37.26
N SER A 648 10.44 -43.24 -37.45
CA SER A 648 11.90 -43.30 -37.64
C SER A 648 12.68 -43.55 -36.34
N ASN A 649 12.05 -43.34 -35.18
CA ASN A 649 12.58 -43.72 -33.88
C ASN A 649 11.98 -45.08 -33.46
N GLN A 650 12.40 -46.17 -34.12
CA GLN A 650 12.44 -47.48 -33.46
C GLN A 650 13.52 -47.43 -32.37
N ILE A 651 13.22 -46.74 -31.26
CA ILE A 651 13.88 -46.98 -29.99
C ILE A 651 13.08 -48.13 -29.37
N GLU A 652 13.66 -49.33 -29.43
CA GLU A 652 13.29 -50.41 -28.51
C GLU A 652 13.43 -49.86 -27.08
N LEU A 653 12.29 -49.64 -26.43
CA LEU A 653 12.17 -49.43 -25.00
C LEU A 653 11.62 -50.70 -24.37
#